data_AF-A0A238VPD0-F1
#
_entry.id   AF-A0A238VPD0-F1
#
_cell.length_a   1.000
_cell.length_b   1.000
_cell.length_c   1.000
_cell.angle_alpha   90.00
_cell.angle_beta   90.00
_cell.angle_gamma   90.00
#
_symmetry.space_group_name_H-M   'P 1'
#
loop_
_entity.id
_entity.type
_entity.pdbx_description
1 polymer ?
#
loop_
_entity_poly.entity_id
_entity_poly.type
_entity_poly.pdbx_seq_one_letter_code
_entity_poly.pdbx_strand_id
1 'polypeptide(L)'
;MILESYINGQWVTGDNNNTRNMYDAITGEIIGLSSTEGLDIASALQYGRDHGKALRDMTFQQRGNMIKKLALYLNKRKEQFYEISYKTGATRVDSWIDIEGGFGNLFANASLRKLFPDQSYAVEGDPIDLSRGGRFMAHHILVPKKGVAVHINAFNFPVWGMLEKCAVNWMAGMPAVVLPAPQTAFLTEAVVREIINSGILPPGALQLLSGLTTSILDTVASQDVVTFTGSAHTGRLLKAHPRLLEESVPFTMEADSLNAAVLGPDAVPGTPEFSIFIKEVRKEITVKCGQKCTAIRRIIVPENLMEDVQIALGKQLDRTVIGDPKLKEVRMGSLINTDQRDTIKAQVEKISKTAAIVYGSFDPVEAIGADGEKGAFMRPILMREDQPFKNTQVHEVEAFGPVSTLMPYNGVEEAIELAQMGKGSLVSSVVTADNAFAKAYTVEAASHHGRILTLNSESAPQSTGHGSPLPLLVHGGPGRAGGGEEMGGLRGIKHYMQRCAVQGSPTSLTEITGIYQPNGAYTEAEKHPFAYHYEDIKPGMSLQTHKRTLTDTDIQNFANLTWDHFYAHTDITSLDGSIFQKRTAHGYFIISAAAGLFVYPNKGPVSANYGLEDIRFLRPLYHNDTIYVRLTCKEKRERDVSGREHPSGIVKWYVEVFDAEPVDYENGKTDEEATALVAVATILTMVEKKQTTFVEMTEGKIKACLSKLTKDSKPNWGMMTAQHMVEHLEFSYRVAGNQLQDFDIATPEKYIDKVAATLWNYEKMPHDYEMPLMKKGTVEDLRHADLETAITKFWEAKEVFKDFYKKNPKAQTKNPVFGYLTKYEWYLQERKHLNHHFEQFGLL
;
A
#
# COMPACT_ATOMS: atom_id res chain seq x y z
N MET A 1 -17.87 34.20 -4.67
CA MET A 1 -16.55 33.82 -5.22
C MET A 1 -16.75 32.55 -6.04
N ILE A 2 -16.20 32.49 -7.26
CA ILE A 2 -16.20 31.26 -8.07
C ILE A 2 -15.03 30.39 -7.63
N LEU A 3 -15.29 29.10 -7.44
CA LEU A 3 -14.28 28.10 -7.11
C LEU A 3 -13.31 27.92 -8.27
N GLU A 4 -12.02 27.96 -7.98
CA GLU A 4 -10.99 27.83 -9.02
C GLU A 4 -10.84 26.37 -9.49
N SER A 5 -10.57 26.20 -10.78
CA SER A 5 -10.05 24.97 -11.38
C SER A 5 -8.52 25.03 -11.44
N TYR A 6 -7.85 23.88 -11.43
CA TYR A 6 -6.41 23.78 -11.65
C TYR A 6 -6.17 23.10 -12.99
N ILE A 7 -5.87 23.90 -14.02
CA ILE A 7 -5.64 23.42 -15.39
C ILE A 7 -4.31 23.97 -15.89
N ASN A 8 -3.59 23.16 -16.67
CA ASN A 8 -2.28 23.50 -17.26
C ASN A 8 -1.26 24.03 -16.23
N GLY A 9 -1.33 23.52 -15.00
CA GLY A 9 -0.45 23.96 -13.91
C GLY A 9 -0.80 25.31 -13.29
N GLN A 10 -2.00 25.87 -13.57
CA GLN A 10 -2.43 27.18 -13.10
C GLN A 10 -3.82 27.12 -12.47
N TRP A 11 -4.05 27.96 -11.45
CA TRP A 11 -5.38 28.18 -10.88
C TRP A 11 -6.13 29.22 -11.70
N VAL A 12 -7.34 28.87 -12.16
CA VAL A 12 -8.18 29.73 -13.01
C VAL A 12 -9.65 29.58 -12.62
N THR A 13 -10.43 30.66 -12.75
CA THR A 13 -11.88 30.62 -12.56
C THR A 13 -12.59 30.45 -13.89
N GLY A 14 -13.70 29.70 -13.91
CA GLY A 14 -14.64 29.76 -15.03
C GLY A 14 -15.41 31.08 -15.07
N ASP A 15 -16.13 31.31 -16.16
CA ASP A 15 -16.94 32.50 -16.36
C ASP A 15 -18.15 32.56 -15.41
N ASN A 16 -18.72 33.76 -15.23
CA ASN A 16 -19.93 33.99 -14.43
C ASN A 16 -21.22 33.49 -15.09
N ASN A 17 -21.14 32.84 -16.26
CA ASN A 17 -22.28 32.26 -16.95
C ASN A 17 -22.58 30.86 -16.40
N ASN A 18 -23.86 30.48 -16.31
CA ASN A 18 -24.31 29.15 -15.88
C ASN A 18 -23.73 28.65 -14.54
N THR A 19 -23.38 29.56 -13.63
CA THR A 19 -22.81 29.20 -12.32
C THR A 19 -23.79 28.40 -11.48
N ARG A 20 -23.28 27.46 -10.67
CA ARG A 20 -24.07 26.73 -9.67
C ARG A 20 -23.70 27.13 -8.26
N ASN A 21 -24.72 27.34 -7.42
CA ASN A 21 -24.56 27.64 -6.01
C ASN A 21 -24.05 26.42 -5.24
N MET A 22 -23.07 26.65 -4.37
CA MET A 22 -22.67 25.73 -3.31
C MET A 22 -23.22 26.26 -1.99
N TYR A 23 -23.84 25.39 -1.21
CA TYR A 23 -24.52 25.76 0.03
C TYR A 23 -23.79 25.18 1.24
N ASP A 24 -23.83 25.90 2.35
CA ASP A 24 -23.57 25.33 3.67
C ASP A 24 -24.76 24.44 4.05
N ALA A 25 -24.51 23.15 4.25
CA ALA A 25 -25.57 22.17 4.49
C ALA A 25 -26.31 22.38 5.82
N ILE A 26 -25.70 23.10 6.77
CA ILE A 26 -26.23 23.36 8.10
C ILE A 26 -27.08 24.64 8.11
N THR A 27 -26.64 25.70 7.42
CA THR A 27 -27.32 27.01 7.46
C THR A 27 -28.15 27.33 6.22
N GLY A 28 -27.93 26.63 5.11
CA GLY A 28 -28.55 26.91 3.81
C GLY A 28 -27.95 28.11 3.07
N GLU A 29 -26.90 28.75 3.61
CA GLU A 29 -26.27 29.93 3.01
C GLU A 29 -25.39 29.56 1.82
N ILE A 30 -25.32 30.44 0.81
CA ILE A 30 -24.41 30.27 -0.33
C ILE A 30 -22.98 30.56 0.13
N ILE A 31 -22.10 29.56 0.03
CA ILE A 31 -20.69 29.66 0.41
C ILE A 31 -19.76 29.87 -0.79
N GLY A 32 -20.25 29.62 -2.00
CA GLY A 32 -19.49 29.82 -3.23
C GLY A 32 -20.28 29.44 -4.48
N LEU A 33 -19.66 29.68 -5.63
CA LEU A 33 -20.18 29.33 -6.94
C LEU A 33 -19.21 28.38 -7.64
N SER A 34 -19.71 27.51 -8.51
CA SER A 34 -18.88 26.65 -9.38
C SER A 34 -19.22 26.89 -10.85
N SER A 35 -18.19 26.87 -11.70
CA SER A 35 -18.32 27.08 -13.15
C SER A 35 -17.11 26.53 -13.88
N THR A 36 -17.37 25.81 -14.97
CA THR A 36 -16.36 25.37 -15.95
C THR A 36 -16.51 26.08 -17.29
N GLU A 37 -17.45 27.04 -17.40
CA GLU A 37 -17.64 27.82 -18.62
C GLU A 37 -16.40 28.65 -18.92
N GLY A 38 -16.04 28.77 -20.20
CA GLY A 38 -14.85 29.49 -20.65
C GLY A 38 -13.52 28.77 -20.41
N LEU A 39 -13.50 27.62 -19.72
CA LEU A 39 -12.28 26.85 -19.49
C LEU A 39 -11.93 25.94 -20.68
N ASP A 40 -10.65 25.89 -21.06
CA ASP A 40 -10.13 24.94 -22.04
C ASP A 40 -9.92 23.56 -21.38
N ILE A 41 -11.01 22.80 -21.26
CA ILE A 41 -11.00 21.46 -20.64
C ILE A 41 -10.13 20.47 -21.41
N ALA A 42 -10.11 20.56 -22.74
CA ALA A 42 -9.31 19.67 -23.60
C ALA A 42 -7.81 19.83 -23.31
N SER A 43 -7.35 21.07 -23.13
CA SER A 43 -5.96 21.34 -22.76
C SER A 43 -5.58 20.72 -21.42
N ALA A 44 -6.50 20.64 -20.45
CA ALA A 44 -6.23 20.04 -19.15
C ALA A 44 -5.89 18.54 -19.28
N LEU A 45 -6.63 17.81 -20.11
CA LEU A 45 -6.34 16.41 -20.43
C LEU A 45 -5.00 16.31 -21.19
N GLN A 46 -4.79 17.15 -22.20
CA GLN A 46 -3.58 17.11 -23.01
C GLN A 46 -2.31 17.39 -22.19
N TYR A 47 -2.34 18.39 -21.31
CA TYR A 47 -1.23 18.72 -20.42
C TYR A 47 -0.86 17.54 -19.51
N GLY A 48 -1.85 16.79 -19.02
CA GLY A 48 -1.61 15.55 -18.28
C GLY A 48 -0.88 14.51 -19.14
N ARG A 49 -1.33 14.29 -20.39
CA ARG A 49 -0.68 13.34 -21.32
C ARG A 49 0.78 13.72 -21.62
N ASP A 50 1.02 15.00 -21.87
CA ASP A 50 2.33 15.54 -22.24
C ASP A 50 3.34 15.42 -21.08
N HIS A 51 2.90 15.69 -19.85
CA HIS A 51 3.78 15.66 -18.67
C HIS A 51 3.80 14.32 -17.93
N GLY A 52 2.85 13.41 -18.24
CA GLY A 52 2.72 12.11 -17.58
C GLY A 52 3.95 11.21 -17.72
N LYS A 53 4.87 11.50 -18.65
CA LYS A 53 6.16 10.79 -18.77
C LYS A 53 6.95 10.82 -17.47
N ALA A 54 6.89 11.91 -16.69
CA ALA A 54 7.57 12.02 -15.41
C ALA A 54 7.16 10.91 -14.42
N LEU A 55 5.87 10.55 -14.38
CA LEU A 55 5.39 9.43 -13.56
C LEU A 55 5.78 8.07 -14.15
N ARG A 56 5.77 7.92 -15.47
CA ARG A 56 6.12 6.66 -16.16
C ARG A 56 7.61 6.33 -16.07
N ASP A 57 8.47 7.33 -16.03
CA ASP A 57 9.92 7.15 -15.88
C ASP A 57 10.30 6.71 -14.46
N MET A 58 9.48 7.04 -13.46
CA MET A 58 9.68 6.59 -12.09
C MET A 58 9.48 5.07 -11.98
N THR A 59 10.22 4.43 -11.07
CA THR A 59 9.93 3.05 -10.66
C THR A 59 8.72 3.00 -9.73
N PHE A 60 8.11 1.82 -9.55
CA PHE A 60 7.07 1.65 -8.52
C PHE A 60 7.56 2.03 -7.12
N GLN A 61 8.85 1.81 -6.80
CA GLN A 61 9.41 2.22 -5.52
C GLN A 61 9.40 3.74 -5.35
N GLN A 62 9.83 4.46 -6.39
CA GLN A 62 9.82 5.92 -6.40
C GLN A 62 8.40 6.48 -6.31
N ARG A 63 7.44 5.92 -7.08
CA ARG A 63 6.03 6.32 -7.04
C ARG A 63 5.42 6.09 -5.66
N GLY A 64 5.63 4.91 -5.07
CA GLY A 64 5.13 4.62 -3.73
C GLY A 64 5.75 5.52 -2.64
N ASN A 65 7.04 5.84 -2.73
CA ASN A 65 7.70 6.77 -1.81
C ASN A 65 7.19 8.22 -1.98
N MET A 66 6.93 8.66 -3.21
CA MET A 66 6.29 9.95 -3.50
C MET A 66 4.91 10.04 -2.86
N ILE A 67 4.06 9.02 -3.06
CA ILE A 67 2.72 8.95 -2.46
C ILE A 67 2.79 8.92 -0.92
N LYS A 68 3.74 8.18 -0.33
CA LYS A 68 3.98 8.18 1.12
C LYS A 68 4.35 9.56 1.65
N LYS A 69 5.22 10.29 0.93
CA LYS A 69 5.63 11.66 1.29
C LYS A 69 4.41 12.59 1.26
N LEU A 70 3.54 12.46 0.26
CA LEU A 70 2.31 13.22 0.16
C LEU A 70 1.35 12.95 1.32
N ALA A 71 1.14 11.66 1.66
CA ALA A 71 0.30 11.27 2.78
C ALA A 71 0.76 11.89 4.10
N LEU A 72 2.08 11.88 4.37
CA LEU A 72 2.68 12.51 5.55
C LEU A 72 2.51 14.04 5.53
N TYR A 73 2.59 14.67 4.36
CA TYR A 73 2.41 16.12 4.21
C TYR A 73 0.97 16.54 4.56
N LEU A 74 -0.02 15.84 4.00
CA LEU A 74 -1.45 16.13 4.20
C LEU A 74 -1.90 15.83 5.63
N ASN A 75 -1.46 14.71 6.20
CA ASN A 75 -1.83 14.33 7.57
C ASN A 75 -1.39 15.37 8.62
N LYS A 76 -0.28 16.07 8.39
CA LYS A 76 0.18 17.18 9.25
C LYS A 76 -0.71 18.43 9.20
N ARG A 77 -1.58 18.54 8.18
CA ARG A 77 -2.42 19.71 7.89
C ARG A 77 -3.91 19.40 7.98
N LYS A 78 -4.29 18.22 8.47
CA LYS A 78 -5.67 17.72 8.40
C LYS A 78 -6.71 18.61 9.09
N GLU A 79 -6.35 19.33 10.15
CA GLU A 79 -7.30 20.11 10.95
C GLU A 79 -8.03 21.20 10.14
N GLN A 80 -7.35 21.84 9.18
CA GLN A 80 -8.01 22.85 8.34
C GLN A 80 -9.11 22.27 7.45
N PHE A 81 -8.98 21.00 7.04
CA PHE A 81 -9.97 20.33 6.20
C PHE A 81 -11.23 19.95 6.99
N TYR A 82 -11.11 19.71 8.30
CA TYR A 82 -12.28 19.50 9.16
C TYR A 82 -13.16 20.74 9.24
N GLU A 83 -12.55 21.93 9.37
CA GLU A 83 -13.31 23.20 9.41
C GLU A 83 -14.12 23.42 8.13
N ILE A 84 -13.57 23.04 6.99
CA ILE A 84 -14.24 23.08 5.69
C ILE A 84 -15.32 22.00 5.60
N SER A 85 -15.01 20.77 6.05
CA SER A 85 -15.90 19.61 5.98
C SER A 85 -17.19 19.79 6.77
N TYR A 86 -17.20 20.57 7.86
CA TYR A 86 -18.44 20.88 8.59
C TYR A 86 -19.54 21.49 7.70
N LYS A 87 -19.17 22.25 6.67
CA LYS A 87 -20.11 22.83 5.70
C LYS A 87 -20.82 21.79 4.83
N THR A 88 -20.31 20.57 4.78
CA THR A 88 -20.95 19.42 4.10
C THR A 88 -22.05 18.79 4.95
N GLY A 89 -22.21 19.21 6.21
CA GLY A 89 -23.13 18.62 7.17
C GLY A 89 -22.56 17.44 7.94
N ALA A 90 -21.31 17.04 7.68
CA ALA A 90 -20.67 15.90 8.32
C ALA A 90 -20.19 16.22 9.75
N THR A 91 -20.42 15.32 10.70
CA THR A 91 -19.78 15.39 12.03
C THR A 91 -18.26 15.22 11.92
N ARG A 92 -17.52 15.44 13.02
CA ARG A 92 -16.07 15.18 13.02
C ARG A 92 -15.74 13.72 12.71
N VAL A 93 -16.51 12.76 13.24
CA VAL A 93 -16.29 11.32 12.97
C VAL A 93 -16.61 11.00 11.50
N ASP A 94 -17.68 11.57 10.97
CA ASP A 94 -18.04 11.40 9.55
C ASP A 94 -16.98 12.00 8.61
N SER A 95 -16.43 13.16 8.99
CA SER A 95 -15.35 13.84 8.27
C SER A 95 -14.03 13.07 8.38
N TRP A 96 -13.79 12.38 9.51
CA TRP A 96 -12.61 11.53 9.69
C TRP A 96 -12.59 10.39 8.66
N ILE A 97 -13.75 9.80 8.37
CA ILE A 97 -13.88 8.75 7.35
C ILE A 97 -13.49 9.27 5.95
N ASP A 98 -13.93 10.49 5.59
CA ASP A 98 -13.60 11.10 4.29
C ASP A 98 -12.14 11.56 4.21
N ILE A 99 -11.70 12.38 5.17
CA ILE A 99 -10.38 13.02 5.15
C ILE A 99 -9.28 12.01 5.45
N GLU A 100 -9.33 11.36 6.62
CA GLU A 100 -8.27 10.45 7.04
C GLU A 100 -8.38 9.10 6.33
N GLY A 101 -9.58 8.68 5.93
CA GLY A 101 -9.74 7.54 5.00
C GLY A 101 -9.10 7.81 3.64
N GLY A 102 -9.26 9.03 3.09
CA GLY A 102 -8.57 9.45 1.86
C GLY A 102 -7.05 9.46 2.01
N PHE A 103 -6.52 9.99 3.11
CA PHE A 103 -5.07 9.97 3.38
C PHE A 103 -4.55 8.56 3.65
N GLY A 104 -5.36 7.70 4.28
CA GLY A 104 -5.09 6.29 4.49
C GLY A 104 -4.92 5.52 3.18
N ASN A 105 -5.72 5.84 2.15
CA ASN A 105 -5.57 5.26 0.81
C ASN A 105 -4.18 5.53 0.21
N LEU A 106 -3.63 6.73 0.41
CA LEU A 106 -2.26 7.04 -0.02
C LEU A 106 -1.24 6.15 0.71
N PHE A 107 -1.36 5.96 2.03
CA PHE A 107 -0.45 5.08 2.77
C PHE A 107 -0.55 3.61 2.35
N ALA A 108 -1.77 3.11 2.13
CA ALA A 108 -1.99 1.74 1.71
C ALA A 108 -1.38 1.48 0.33
N ASN A 109 -1.67 2.35 -0.66
CA ASN A 109 -1.10 2.22 -2.01
C ASN A 109 0.42 2.43 -2.04
N ALA A 110 0.94 3.38 -1.26
CA ALA A 110 2.39 3.53 -1.11
C ALA A 110 3.07 2.27 -0.57
N SER A 111 2.39 1.48 0.25
CA SER A 111 2.91 0.23 0.81
C SER A 111 2.92 -0.91 -0.22
N LEU A 112 2.02 -0.88 -1.22
CA LEU A 112 1.98 -1.87 -2.31
C LEU A 112 3.25 -1.88 -3.16
N ARG A 113 4.06 -0.80 -3.15
CA ARG A 113 5.35 -0.78 -3.87
C ARG A 113 6.24 -1.96 -3.54
N LYS A 114 6.17 -2.48 -2.31
CA LYS A 114 6.93 -3.65 -1.85
C LYS A 114 6.62 -4.93 -2.63
N LEU A 115 5.45 -4.99 -3.27
CA LEU A 115 5.01 -6.12 -4.09
C LEU A 115 5.44 -5.97 -5.57
N PHE A 116 5.91 -4.79 -5.97
CA PHE A 116 6.36 -4.49 -7.33
C PHE A 116 7.89 -4.54 -7.44
N PRO A 117 8.43 -4.79 -8.65
CA PRO A 117 9.86 -4.64 -8.89
C PRO A 117 10.31 -3.18 -8.79
N ASP A 118 11.61 -2.94 -8.70
CA ASP A 118 12.18 -1.60 -8.84
C ASP A 118 12.35 -1.22 -10.32
N GLN A 119 11.22 -1.22 -11.03
CA GLN A 119 11.11 -0.92 -12.45
C GLN A 119 9.89 -0.02 -12.70
N SER A 120 9.81 0.59 -13.88
CA SER A 120 8.67 1.41 -14.29
C SER A 120 7.43 0.59 -14.69
N TYR A 121 7.62 -0.68 -15.03
CA TYR A 121 6.60 -1.66 -15.41
C TYR A 121 6.72 -2.92 -14.54
N ALA A 122 5.73 -3.81 -14.64
CA ALA A 122 5.67 -5.03 -13.84
C ALA A 122 5.51 -6.26 -14.72
N VAL A 123 5.82 -7.42 -14.15
CA VAL A 123 5.63 -8.73 -14.74
C VAL A 123 4.49 -9.42 -14.00
N GLU A 124 3.59 -10.10 -14.71
CA GLU A 124 2.40 -10.72 -14.14
C GLU A 124 2.34 -12.22 -14.43
N GLY A 125 2.05 -12.98 -13.36
CA GLY A 125 1.91 -14.43 -13.43
C GLY A 125 3.24 -15.14 -13.64
N ASP A 126 3.15 -16.44 -13.91
CA ASP A 126 4.30 -17.29 -14.19
C ASP A 126 4.64 -17.28 -15.70
N PRO A 127 5.92 -17.54 -16.05
CA PRO A 127 6.29 -17.77 -17.44
C PRO A 127 5.58 -18.99 -18.03
N ILE A 128 5.29 -18.95 -19.33
CA ILE A 128 4.58 -20.00 -20.07
C ILE A 128 5.52 -20.57 -21.13
N ASP A 129 5.90 -21.84 -21.02
CA ASP A 129 6.63 -22.53 -22.09
C ASP A 129 5.69 -22.82 -23.26
N LEU A 130 6.12 -22.45 -24.47
CA LEU A 130 5.36 -22.64 -25.72
C LEU A 130 6.09 -23.60 -26.67
N SER A 131 7.14 -24.28 -26.21
CA SER A 131 8.01 -25.10 -27.05
C SER A 131 8.40 -26.41 -26.39
N ARG A 132 8.70 -27.42 -27.20
CA ARG A 132 9.39 -28.62 -26.71
C ARG A 132 10.85 -28.25 -26.44
N GLY A 133 11.28 -28.36 -25.19
CA GLY A 133 12.66 -28.04 -24.77
C GLY A 133 12.87 -26.60 -24.28
N GLY A 134 11.81 -25.81 -24.06
CA GLY A 134 11.89 -24.54 -23.33
C GLY A 134 12.70 -23.44 -24.00
N ARG A 135 12.74 -23.37 -25.34
CA ARG A 135 13.50 -22.35 -26.11
C ARG A 135 12.62 -21.21 -26.68
N PHE A 136 11.31 -21.35 -26.62
CA PHE A 136 10.35 -20.30 -26.99
C PHE A 136 9.20 -20.28 -25.97
N MET A 137 8.96 -19.11 -25.39
CA MET A 137 8.06 -18.94 -24.25
C MET A 137 7.34 -17.59 -24.29
N ALA A 138 6.37 -17.42 -23.41
CA ALA A 138 5.65 -16.18 -23.20
C ALA A 138 5.63 -15.75 -21.74
N HIS A 139 5.48 -14.44 -21.52
CA HIS A 139 5.17 -13.89 -20.20
C HIS A 139 4.30 -12.64 -20.37
N HIS A 140 3.50 -12.29 -19.36
CA HIS A 140 2.72 -11.07 -19.38
C HIS A 140 3.48 -9.96 -18.67
N ILE A 141 3.53 -8.79 -19.30
CA ILE A 141 3.96 -7.54 -18.66
C ILE A 141 2.77 -6.60 -18.50
N LEU A 142 2.88 -5.72 -17.50
CA LEU A 142 1.97 -4.62 -17.24
C LEU A 142 2.76 -3.32 -17.38
N VAL A 143 2.42 -2.50 -18.37
CA VAL A 143 3.07 -1.20 -18.60
C VAL A 143 2.11 -0.05 -18.29
N PRO A 144 2.57 1.08 -17.72
CA PRO A 144 1.71 2.26 -17.53
C PRO A 144 1.06 2.71 -18.84
N LYS A 145 -0.26 2.98 -18.84
CA LYS A 145 -0.93 3.59 -19.99
C LYS A 145 -0.37 5.01 -20.25
N LYS A 146 -0.38 5.44 -21.51
CA LYS A 146 0.16 6.75 -21.93
C LYS A 146 -0.88 7.88 -21.99
N GLY A 147 -2.05 7.70 -21.36
CA GLY A 147 -3.12 8.70 -21.28
C GLY A 147 -3.24 9.38 -19.92
N VAL A 148 -4.43 9.90 -19.64
CA VAL A 148 -4.88 10.45 -18.35
C VAL A 148 -6.02 9.64 -17.74
N ALA A 149 -6.06 9.58 -16.41
CA ALA A 149 -7.17 9.03 -15.66
C ALA A 149 -8.18 10.16 -15.36
N VAL A 150 -9.40 10.06 -15.90
CA VAL A 150 -10.47 11.02 -15.66
C VAL A 150 -11.37 10.49 -14.55
N HIS A 151 -11.41 11.19 -13.42
CA HIS A 151 -12.19 10.81 -12.25
C HIS A 151 -13.38 11.76 -12.08
N ILE A 152 -14.59 11.27 -12.38
CA ILE A 152 -15.85 12.00 -12.18
C ILE A 152 -16.48 11.48 -10.88
N ASN A 153 -16.43 12.30 -9.84
CA ASN A 153 -16.70 11.85 -8.46
C ASN A 153 -18.06 12.33 -7.92
N ALA A 154 -18.63 11.56 -7.00
CA ALA A 154 -19.86 11.92 -6.30
C ALA A 154 -19.62 12.91 -5.15
N PHE A 155 -20.71 13.47 -4.62
CA PHE A 155 -20.68 14.51 -3.58
C PHE A 155 -20.37 14.00 -2.17
N ASN A 156 -20.57 12.71 -1.90
CA ASN A 156 -20.56 12.16 -0.55
C ASN A 156 -19.15 12.11 0.08
N PHE A 157 -18.12 11.86 -0.73
CA PHE A 157 -16.74 11.69 -0.30
C PHE A 157 -15.78 12.54 -1.16
N PRO A 158 -15.79 13.88 -1.00
CA PRO A 158 -14.96 14.78 -1.80
C PRO A 158 -13.45 14.56 -1.61
N VAL A 159 -13.00 14.02 -0.48
CA VAL A 159 -11.57 13.71 -0.25
C VAL A 159 -11.28 12.24 -0.53
N TRP A 160 -12.02 11.32 0.10
CA TRP A 160 -11.80 9.89 -0.05
C TRP A 160 -12.03 9.43 -1.49
N GLY A 161 -13.11 9.84 -2.15
CA GLY A 161 -13.41 9.43 -3.53
C GLY A 161 -12.40 9.98 -4.56
N MET A 162 -11.75 11.11 -4.26
CA MET A 162 -10.61 11.57 -5.07
C MET A 162 -9.37 10.72 -4.80
N LEU A 163 -8.99 10.55 -3.53
CA LEU A 163 -7.70 9.98 -3.16
C LEU A 163 -7.65 8.45 -3.25
N GLU A 164 -8.76 7.74 -3.14
CA GLU A 164 -8.80 6.30 -3.38
C GLU A 164 -8.47 5.99 -4.86
N LYS A 165 -8.96 6.80 -5.80
CA LYS A 165 -8.64 6.68 -7.24
C LYS A 165 -7.24 7.21 -7.56
N CYS A 166 -6.95 8.45 -7.13
CA CYS A 166 -5.67 9.13 -7.38
C CYS A 166 -4.46 8.31 -6.92
N ALA A 167 -4.55 7.71 -5.73
CA ALA A 167 -3.47 6.88 -5.20
C ALA A 167 -3.14 5.70 -6.11
N VAL A 168 -4.14 5.12 -6.77
CA VAL A 168 -4.01 3.93 -7.60
C VAL A 168 -3.43 4.28 -8.98
N ASN A 169 -3.95 5.29 -9.68
CA ASN A 169 -3.39 5.67 -10.99
C ASN A 169 -1.99 6.29 -10.86
N TRP A 170 -1.71 7.06 -9.79
CA TRP A 170 -0.34 7.53 -9.55
C TRP A 170 0.60 6.37 -9.26
N MET A 171 0.18 5.34 -8.53
CA MET A 171 1.01 4.15 -8.33
C MET A 171 1.25 3.39 -9.65
N ALA A 172 0.28 3.39 -10.56
CA ALA A 172 0.39 2.84 -11.91
C ALA A 172 1.21 3.71 -12.88
N GLY A 173 1.56 4.95 -12.52
CA GLY A 173 2.32 5.86 -13.37
C GLY A 173 1.48 6.69 -14.35
N MET A 174 0.20 6.93 -14.05
CA MET A 174 -0.73 7.67 -14.91
C MET A 174 -1.18 8.98 -14.21
N PRO A 175 -1.22 10.13 -14.91
CA PRO A 175 -1.73 11.40 -14.39
C PRO A 175 -3.26 11.40 -14.24
N ALA A 176 -3.80 12.28 -13.38
CA ALA A 176 -5.24 12.38 -13.10
C ALA A 176 -5.84 13.75 -13.47
N VAL A 177 -7.08 13.74 -13.96
CA VAL A 177 -7.97 14.91 -14.07
C VAL A 177 -9.22 14.63 -13.24
N VAL A 178 -9.43 15.40 -12.18
CA VAL A 178 -10.53 15.19 -11.23
C VAL A 178 -11.64 16.20 -11.48
N LEU A 179 -12.87 15.70 -11.61
CA LEU A 179 -14.11 16.47 -11.68
C LEU A 179 -14.99 16.07 -10.49
N PRO A 180 -14.88 16.73 -9.32
CA PRO A 180 -15.74 16.48 -8.17
C PRO A 180 -17.17 16.98 -8.42
N ALA A 181 -18.12 16.39 -7.72
CA ALA A 181 -19.49 16.89 -7.71
C ALA A 181 -19.52 18.34 -7.16
N PRO A 182 -20.20 19.28 -7.84
CA PRO A 182 -20.18 20.70 -7.48
C PRO A 182 -20.56 21.00 -6.02
N GLN A 183 -21.46 20.21 -5.43
CA GLN A 183 -22.03 20.45 -4.10
C GLN A 183 -20.96 20.45 -2.99
N THR A 184 -19.90 19.67 -3.14
CA THR A 184 -18.82 19.51 -2.15
C THR A 184 -17.43 19.76 -2.71
N ALA A 185 -17.33 20.27 -3.94
CA ALA A 185 -16.07 20.51 -4.64
C ALA A 185 -15.11 21.43 -3.87
N PHE A 186 -15.63 22.33 -3.03
CA PHE A 186 -14.82 23.22 -2.21
C PHE A 186 -13.85 22.48 -1.27
N LEU A 187 -14.23 21.30 -0.75
CA LEU A 187 -13.35 20.49 0.08
C LEU A 187 -12.31 19.75 -0.75
N THR A 188 -12.70 19.22 -1.92
CA THR A 188 -11.75 18.64 -2.88
C THR A 188 -10.70 19.66 -3.30
N GLU A 189 -11.12 20.87 -3.68
CA GLU A 189 -10.26 21.97 -4.10
C GLU A 189 -9.25 22.36 -3.03
N ALA A 190 -9.69 22.53 -1.77
CA ALA A 190 -8.80 22.82 -0.65
C ALA A 190 -7.71 21.75 -0.45
N VAL A 191 -8.06 20.46 -0.61
CA VAL A 191 -7.08 19.37 -0.53
C VAL A 191 -6.14 19.37 -1.74
N VAL A 192 -6.67 19.55 -2.96
CA VAL A 192 -5.86 19.66 -4.18
C VAL A 192 -4.88 20.81 -4.08
N ARG A 193 -5.30 21.96 -3.55
CA ARG A 193 -4.43 23.12 -3.34
C ARG A 193 -3.24 22.77 -2.46
N GLU A 194 -3.45 22.04 -1.36
CA GLU A 194 -2.34 21.56 -0.54
C GLU A 194 -1.49 20.49 -1.21
N ILE A 195 -2.06 19.63 -2.07
CA ILE A 195 -1.28 18.71 -2.89
C ILE A 195 -0.35 19.48 -3.84
N ILE A 196 -0.85 20.50 -4.53
CA ILE A 196 -0.06 21.34 -5.46
C ILE A 196 1.00 22.13 -4.70
N ASN A 197 0.62 22.79 -3.59
CA ASN A 197 1.53 23.57 -2.74
C ASN A 197 2.70 22.73 -2.19
N SER A 198 2.51 21.42 -2.03
CA SER A 198 3.56 20.54 -1.52
C SER A 198 4.75 20.38 -2.47
N GLY A 199 4.56 20.59 -3.77
CA GLY A 199 5.58 20.32 -4.81
C GLY A 199 6.05 18.85 -4.87
N ILE A 200 5.29 17.92 -4.28
CA ILE A 200 5.68 16.49 -4.21
C ILE A 200 5.41 15.78 -5.52
N LEU A 201 4.26 16.06 -6.15
CA LEU A 201 3.90 15.48 -7.44
C LEU A 201 4.60 16.24 -8.57
N PRO A 202 5.01 15.56 -9.66
CA PRO A 202 5.53 16.26 -10.82
C PRO A 202 4.42 17.10 -11.49
N PRO A 203 4.79 18.19 -12.20
CA PRO A 203 3.83 18.98 -12.97
C PRO A 203 2.98 18.10 -13.89
N GLY A 204 1.67 18.38 -13.97
CA GLY A 204 0.72 17.63 -14.80
C GLY A 204 0.26 16.29 -14.24
N ALA A 205 0.76 15.84 -13.09
CA ALA A 205 0.28 14.62 -12.44
C ALA A 205 -1.17 14.72 -11.91
N LEU A 206 -1.65 15.94 -11.65
CA LEU A 206 -3.00 16.22 -11.15
C LEU A 206 -3.52 17.52 -11.76
N GLN A 207 -4.76 17.46 -12.24
CA GLN A 207 -5.57 18.60 -12.69
C GLN A 207 -6.93 18.53 -11.97
N LEU A 208 -7.60 19.67 -11.81
CA LEU A 208 -8.90 19.79 -11.14
C LEU A 208 -9.84 20.67 -11.98
N LEU A 209 -11.09 20.23 -12.14
CA LEU A 209 -12.16 21.01 -12.75
C LEU A 209 -13.27 21.25 -11.72
N SER A 210 -13.52 22.51 -11.38
CA SER A 210 -14.45 22.91 -10.33
C SER A 210 -15.80 23.34 -10.92
N GLY A 211 -16.65 22.38 -11.26
CA GLY A 211 -17.99 22.63 -11.79
C GLY A 211 -18.64 21.38 -12.37
N LEU A 212 -19.54 21.57 -13.35
CA LEU A 212 -20.21 20.47 -14.03
C LEU A 212 -20.00 20.60 -15.53
N THR A 213 -19.47 19.54 -16.15
CA THR A 213 -19.30 19.48 -17.61
C THR A 213 -19.30 18.04 -18.10
N THR A 214 -19.90 17.81 -19.26
CA THR A 214 -19.75 16.55 -20.02
C THR A 214 -18.64 16.63 -21.05
N SER A 215 -18.18 17.83 -21.42
CA SER A 215 -17.15 18.03 -22.46
C SER A 215 -15.77 17.51 -22.08
N ILE A 216 -15.57 17.17 -20.79
CA ILE A 216 -14.40 16.42 -20.34
C ILE A 216 -14.22 15.08 -21.08
N LEU A 217 -15.31 14.52 -21.62
CA LEU A 217 -15.31 13.29 -22.42
C LEU A 217 -15.09 13.52 -23.92
N ASP A 218 -15.14 14.75 -24.42
CA ASP A 218 -15.09 15.02 -25.87
C ASP A 218 -13.71 14.72 -26.47
N THR A 219 -12.66 14.79 -25.65
CA THR A 219 -11.26 14.65 -26.08
C THR A 219 -10.51 13.52 -25.39
N VAL A 220 -11.24 12.60 -24.76
CA VAL A 220 -10.63 11.33 -24.30
C VAL A 220 -10.16 10.51 -25.51
N ALA A 221 -9.15 9.68 -25.27
CA ALA A 221 -8.48 8.85 -26.27
C ALA A 221 -8.28 7.43 -25.75
N SER A 222 -7.98 6.48 -26.63
CA SER A 222 -7.85 5.04 -26.32
C SER A 222 -6.86 4.66 -25.21
N GLN A 223 -5.94 5.56 -24.83
CA GLN A 223 -4.99 5.35 -23.73
C GLN A 223 -5.44 5.95 -22.40
N ASP A 224 -6.54 6.69 -22.37
CA ASP A 224 -7.13 7.24 -21.16
C ASP A 224 -7.95 6.16 -20.42
N VAL A 225 -8.34 6.46 -19.19
CA VAL A 225 -9.27 5.66 -18.39
C VAL A 225 -10.26 6.61 -17.75
N VAL A 226 -11.55 6.28 -17.81
CA VAL A 226 -12.60 7.08 -17.15
C VAL A 226 -13.18 6.26 -16.01
N THR A 227 -13.27 6.87 -14.83
CA THR A 227 -13.95 6.29 -13.67
C THR A 227 -15.04 7.24 -13.21
N PHE A 228 -16.26 6.73 -13.08
CA PHE A 228 -17.42 7.49 -12.64
C PHE A 228 -17.97 6.91 -11.34
N THR A 229 -18.25 7.79 -10.38
CA THR A 229 -19.07 7.48 -9.20
C THR A 229 -20.26 8.43 -9.15
N GLY A 230 -21.48 7.89 -9.07
CA GLY A 230 -22.70 8.68 -8.93
C GLY A 230 -23.95 7.91 -9.30
N SER A 231 -25.04 8.60 -9.64
CA SER A 231 -26.30 7.92 -9.96
C SER A 231 -26.18 6.97 -11.15
N ALA A 232 -26.91 5.84 -11.13
CA ALA A 232 -26.91 4.87 -12.22
C ALA A 232 -27.43 5.49 -13.55
N HIS A 233 -28.35 6.45 -13.48
CA HIS A 233 -28.86 7.17 -14.65
C HIS A 233 -27.75 7.98 -15.34
N THR A 234 -27.06 8.85 -14.59
CA THR A 234 -25.96 9.67 -15.11
C THR A 234 -24.82 8.80 -15.63
N GLY A 235 -24.44 7.74 -14.90
CA GLY A 235 -23.38 6.82 -15.31
C GLY A 235 -23.68 6.14 -16.65
N ARG A 236 -24.94 5.73 -16.90
CA ARG A 236 -25.35 5.16 -18.20
C ARG A 236 -25.28 6.17 -19.34
N LEU A 237 -25.66 7.42 -19.10
CA LEU A 237 -25.55 8.49 -20.09
C LEU A 237 -24.09 8.76 -20.46
N LEU A 238 -23.22 8.87 -19.46
CA LEU A 238 -21.78 9.07 -19.68
C LEU A 238 -21.14 7.87 -20.37
N LYS A 239 -21.47 6.64 -19.96
CA LYS A 239 -20.96 5.41 -20.60
C LYS A 239 -21.35 5.30 -22.08
N ALA A 240 -22.48 5.88 -22.47
CA ALA A 240 -22.96 5.92 -23.85
C ALA A 240 -22.36 7.07 -24.69
N HIS A 241 -21.42 7.85 -24.13
CA HIS A 241 -20.81 8.97 -24.84
C HIS A 241 -20.11 8.49 -26.13
N PRO A 242 -20.40 9.09 -27.31
CA PRO A 242 -19.88 8.60 -28.59
C PRO A 242 -18.36 8.45 -28.63
N ARG A 243 -17.64 9.41 -28.03
CA ARG A 243 -16.18 9.39 -27.98
C ARG A 243 -15.61 8.18 -27.23
N LEU A 244 -16.26 7.74 -26.15
CA LEU A 244 -15.81 6.57 -25.39
C LEU A 244 -15.93 5.28 -26.22
N LEU A 245 -17.00 5.19 -27.01
CA LEU A 245 -17.26 4.06 -27.90
C LEU A 245 -16.28 4.06 -29.08
N GLU A 246 -16.06 5.21 -29.70
CA GLU A 246 -15.13 5.38 -30.82
C GLU A 246 -13.69 5.00 -30.42
N GLU A 247 -13.21 5.51 -29.29
CA GLU A 247 -11.85 5.29 -28.81
C GLU A 247 -11.70 4.01 -27.96
N SER A 248 -12.80 3.29 -27.70
CA SER A 248 -12.84 2.11 -26.84
C SER A 248 -12.21 2.36 -25.46
N VAL A 249 -12.50 3.52 -24.88
CA VAL A 249 -11.90 3.94 -23.60
C VAL A 249 -12.50 3.11 -22.46
N PRO A 250 -11.67 2.50 -21.58
CA PRO A 250 -12.16 1.85 -20.38
C PRO A 250 -12.99 2.81 -19.52
N PHE A 251 -14.23 2.41 -19.22
CA PHE A 251 -15.15 3.16 -18.37
C PHE A 251 -15.58 2.31 -17.17
N THR A 252 -15.04 2.64 -16.00
CA THR A 252 -15.42 2.02 -14.72
C THR A 252 -16.57 2.82 -14.11
N MET A 253 -17.64 2.14 -13.72
CA MET A 253 -18.83 2.75 -13.14
C MET A 253 -19.11 2.16 -11.76
N GLU A 254 -19.14 3.04 -10.76
CA GLU A 254 -19.74 2.79 -9.46
C GLU A 254 -21.04 3.58 -9.37
N ALA A 255 -22.14 2.90 -9.05
CA ALA A 255 -23.47 3.50 -9.03
C ALA A 255 -24.28 3.14 -7.77
N ASP A 256 -25.53 3.62 -7.75
CA ASP A 256 -26.58 3.32 -6.76
C ASP A 256 -26.58 1.83 -6.35
N SER A 257 -26.79 1.54 -5.06
CA SER A 257 -26.67 0.18 -4.53
C SER A 257 -27.60 -0.08 -3.35
N LEU A 258 -28.45 -1.10 -3.46
CA LEU A 258 -29.30 -1.55 -2.36
C LEU A 258 -28.60 -2.62 -1.52
N ASN A 259 -27.63 -2.18 -0.74
CA ASN A 259 -26.84 -3.06 0.13
C ASN A 259 -27.70 -3.75 1.18
N ALA A 260 -27.34 -4.99 1.52
CA ALA A 260 -28.11 -5.84 2.41
C ALA A 260 -27.38 -6.12 3.73
N ALA A 261 -28.15 -6.35 4.80
CA ALA A 261 -27.66 -6.95 6.03
C ALA A 261 -28.58 -8.09 6.43
N VAL A 262 -28.02 -9.28 6.59
CA VAL A 262 -28.73 -10.51 6.92
C VAL A 262 -28.44 -10.90 8.37
N LEU A 263 -29.49 -11.15 9.15
CA LEU A 263 -29.39 -11.72 10.49
C LEU A 263 -29.55 -13.24 10.39
N GLY A 264 -28.62 -14.01 10.93
CA GLY A 264 -28.75 -15.47 11.00
C GLY A 264 -29.82 -15.92 12.01
N PRO A 265 -30.39 -17.13 11.86
CA PRO A 265 -31.48 -17.62 12.72
C PRO A 265 -31.05 -17.89 14.16
N ASP A 266 -29.76 -18.10 14.41
CA ASP A 266 -29.15 -18.30 15.72
C ASP A 266 -28.94 -16.98 16.50
N ALA A 267 -28.93 -15.85 15.79
CA ALA A 267 -28.69 -14.53 16.36
C ALA A 267 -29.99 -13.93 16.93
N VAL A 268 -30.48 -14.52 18.02
CA VAL A 268 -31.72 -14.12 18.72
C VAL A 268 -31.47 -13.07 19.82
N PRO A 269 -32.50 -12.34 20.31
CA PRO A 269 -32.34 -11.40 21.41
C PRO A 269 -31.62 -12.00 22.63
N GLY A 270 -30.64 -11.26 23.16
CA GLY A 270 -29.78 -11.72 24.26
C GLY A 270 -28.46 -12.34 23.80
N THR A 271 -28.32 -12.70 22.52
CA THR A 271 -27.03 -13.12 21.95
C THR A 271 -26.12 -11.93 21.64
N PRO A 272 -24.79 -12.12 21.64
CA PRO A 272 -23.84 -11.14 21.12
C PRO A 272 -24.15 -10.74 19.66
N GLU A 273 -24.46 -11.72 18.81
CA GLU A 273 -24.70 -11.57 17.37
C GLU A 273 -25.88 -10.64 17.09
N PHE A 274 -27.01 -10.81 17.80
CA PHE A 274 -28.14 -9.89 17.69
C PHE A 274 -27.74 -8.45 18.05
N SER A 275 -26.98 -8.27 19.13
CA SER A 275 -26.51 -6.95 19.57
C SER A 275 -25.56 -6.31 18.55
N ILE A 276 -24.69 -7.11 17.93
CA ILE A 276 -23.76 -6.70 16.86
C ILE A 276 -24.56 -6.25 15.63
N PHE A 277 -25.55 -7.03 15.20
CA PHE A 277 -26.39 -6.71 14.06
C PHE A 277 -27.11 -5.37 14.24
N ILE A 278 -27.80 -5.17 15.37
CA ILE A 278 -28.51 -3.92 15.65
C ILE A 278 -27.55 -2.72 15.65
N LYS A 279 -26.36 -2.87 16.26
CA LYS A 279 -25.34 -1.82 16.30
C LYS A 279 -24.83 -1.46 14.90
N GLU A 280 -24.55 -2.46 14.07
CA GLU A 280 -24.01 -2.24 12.73
C GLU A 280 -25.05 -1.60 11.81
N VAL A 281 -26.30 -2.08 11.83
CA VAL A 281 -27.41 -1.49 11.06
C VAL A 281 -27.64 -0.04 11.48
N ARG A 282 -27.73 0.25 12.79
CA ARG A 282 -27.87 1.63 13.30
C ARG A 282 -26.71 2.53 12.87
N LYS A 283 -25.48 2.03 12.91
CA LYS A 283 -24.30 2.77 12.47
C LYS A 283 -24.39 3.11 10.98
N GLU A 284 -24.74 2.16 10.13
CA GLU A 284 -24.80 2.37 8.68
C GLU A 284 -25.93 3.29 8.23
N ILE A 285 -27.05 3.33 8.97
CA ILE A 285 -28.13 4.31 8.76
C ILE A 285 -27.67 5.73 9.12
N THR A 286 -26.86 5.89 10.17
CA THR A 286 -26.61 7.21 10.79
C THR A 286 -25.29 7.87 10.37
N VAL A 287 -24.24 7.09 10.09
CA VAL A 287 -22.95 7.63 9.62
C VAL A 287 -23.15 8.39 8.31
N LYS A 288 -22.68 9.63 8.26
CA LYS A 288 -22.88 10.60 7.16
C LYS A 288 -24.34 10.78 6.76
N CYS A 289 -25.27 10.65 7.71
CA CYS A 289 -26.71 10.67 7.44
C CYS A 289 -27.11 9.65 6.37
N GLY A 290 -26.46 8.48 6.36
CA GLY A 290 -26.71 7.40 5.40
C GLY A 290 -26.28 7.71 3.96
N GLN A 291 -25.58 8.82 3.70
CA GLN A 291 -25.10 9.22 2.36
C GLN A 291 -23.81 8.47 1.96
N LYS A 292 -23.81 7.15 2.12
CA LYS A 292 -22.72 6.27 1.65
C LYS A 292 -23.29 5.31 0.61
N CYS A 293 -22.56 5.13 -0.49
CA CYS A 293 -22.87 4.11 -1.50
C CYS A 293 -22.93 2.70 -0.89
N THR A 294 -22.18 2.46 0.20
CA THR A 294 -22.15 1.21 0.95
C THR A 294 -23.07 1.19 2.18
N ALA A 295 -24.00 2.14 2.38
CA ALA A 295 -24.91 2.09 3.53
C ALA A 295 -25.94 0.96 3.39
N ILE A 296 -26.33 0.32 4.50
CA ILE A 296 -27.36 -0.72 4.51
C ILE A 296 -28.70 -0.12 4.10
N ARG A 297 -29.33 -0.66 3.05
CA ARG A 297 -30.66 -0.23 2.58
C ARG A 297 -31.74 -1.27 2.88
N ARG A 298 -31.36 -2.55 2.90
CA ARG A 298 -32.26 -3.69 3.12
C ARG A 298 -31.77 -4.53 4.29
N ILE A 299 -32.66 -4.78 5.24
CA ILE A 299 -32.37 -5.49 6.48
C ILE A 299 -33.21 -6.77 6.44
N ILE A 300 -32.56 -7.90 6.17
CA ILE A 300 -33.18 -9.20 5.93
C ILE A 300 -33.07 -10.02 7.22
N VAL A 301 -34.19 -10.39 7.82
CA VAL A 301 -34.24 -11.02 9.15
C VAL A 301 -35.18 -12.23 9.15
N PRO A 302 -34.95 -13.24 10.00
CA PRO A 302 -35.87 -14.36 10.15
C PRO A 302 -37.27 -13.83 10.47
N GLU A 303 -38.31 -14.42 9.86
CA GLU A 303 -39.70 -13.96 10.02
C GLU A 303 -40.11 -13.82 11.50
N ASN A 304 -39.69 -14.77 12.34
CA ASN A 304 -39.97 -14.79 13.78
C ASN A 304 -39.20 -13.75 14.60
N LEU A 305 -38.22 -13.03 14.03
CA LEU A 305 -37.42 -12.00 14.69
C LEU A 305 -37.73 -10.57 14.20
N MET A 306 -38.68 -10.40 13.27
CA MET A 306 -39.03 -9.10 12.69
C MET A 306 -39.37 -8.03 13.75
N GLU A 307 -40.22 -8.38 14.71
CA GLU A 307 -40.67 -7.45 15.76
C GLU A 307 -39.54 -7.09 16.73
N ASP A 308 -38.75 -8.09 17.16
CA ASP A 308 -37.61 -7.88 18.05
C ASP A 308 -36.58 -6.92 17.45
N VAL A 309 -36.23 -7.13 16.17
CA VAL A 309 -35.30 -6.25 15.45
C VAL A 309 -35.89 -4.86 15.29
N GLN A 310 -37.16 -4.74 14.90
CA GLN A 310 -37.84 -3.45 14.75
C GLN A 310 -37.78 -2.63 16.05
N ILE A 311 -38.15 -3.24 17.18
CA ILE A 311 -38.16 -2.57 18.50
C ILE A 311 -36.74 -2.19 18.92
N ALA A 312 -35.78 -3.12 18.80
CA ALA A 312 -34.39 -2.88 19.21
C ALA A 312 -33.74 -1.78 18.38
N LEU A 313 -33.93 -1.81 17.05
CA LEU A 313 -33.37 -0.82 16.14
C LEU A 313 -34.02 0.56 16.34
N GLY A 314 -35.35 0.64 16.47
CA GLY A 314 -36.05 1.89 16.77
C GLY A 314 -35.51 2.57 18.03
N LYS A 315 -35.33 1.81 19.12
CA LYS A 315 -34.73 2.33 20.38
C LYS A 315 -33.30 2.84 20.21
N GLN A 316 -32.50 2.25 19.33
CA GLN A 316 -31.12 2.69 19.08
C GLN A 316 -31.07 3.91 18.16
N LEU A 317 -32.01 4.01 17.21
CA LEU A 317 -32.12 5.18 16.33
C LEU A 317 -32.58 6.42 17.11
N ASP A 318 -33.50 6.27 18.07
CA ASP A 318 -34.04 7.36 18.91
C ASP A 318 -32.97 8.09 19.74
N ARG A 319 -31.87 7.39 20.05
CA ARG A 319 -30.73 7.95 20.79
C ARG A 319 -29.81 8.83 19.93
N THR A 320 -30.09 8.98 18.64
CA THR A 320 -29.22 9.70 17.70
C THR A 320 -29.50 11.19 17.76
N VAL A 321 -28.63 11.93 18.44
CA VAL A 321 -28.68 13.39 18.52
C VAL A 321 -28.34 14.01 17.16
N ILE A 322 -29.23 14.86 16.65
CA ILE A 322 -29.10 15.56 15.35
C ILE A 322 -28.86 17.05 15.61
N GLY A 323 -27.94 17.68 14.88
CA GLY A 323 -27.66 19.10 15.07
C GLY A 323 -26.41 19.61 14.36
N ASP A 324 -25.91 20.75 14.82
CA ASP A 324 -24.65 21.34 14.35
C ASP A 324 -23.47 20.37 14.60
N PRO A 325 -22.78 19.90 13.55
CA PRO A 325 -21.69 18.93 13.66
C PRO A 325 -20.47 19.44 14.46
N LYS A 326 -20.40 20.73 14.79
CA LYS A 326 -19.36 21.31 15.66
C LYS A 326 -19.58 21.01 17.15
N LEU A 327 -20.80 20.63 17.54
CA LEU A 327 -21.13 20.31 18.93
C LEU A 327 -20.74 18.86 19.27
N LYS A 328 -20.21 18.65 20.49
CA LYS A 328 -19.64 17.35 20.90
C LYS A 328 -20.71 16.29 21.16
N GLU A 329 -21.93 16.69 21.47
CA GLU A 329 -23.09 15.85 21.74
C GLU A 329 -23.78 15.36 20.47
N VAL A 330 -23.63 16.07 19.34
CA VAL A 330 -24.23 15.70 18.06
C VAL A 330 -23.59 14.42 17.53
N ARG A 331 -24.42 13.50 17.03
CA ARG A 331 -24.02 12.18 16.51
C ARG A 331 -24.34 12.01 15.04
N MET A 332 -25.22 12.84 14.49
CA MET A 332 -25.55 12.89 13.07
C MET A 332 -25.79 14.34 12.68
N GLY A 333 -25.13 14.81 11.63
CA GLY A 333 -25.38 16.15 11.10
C GLY A 333 -26.49 16.17 10.06
N SER A 334 -26.28 16.85 8.94
CA SER A 334 -27.29 17.00 7.88
C SER A 334 -26.98 16.16 6.64
N LEU A 335 -27.96 16.07 5.74
CA LEU A 335 -27.72 15.74 4.34
C LEU A 335 -26.95 16.87 3.65
N ILE A 336 -26.51 16.65 2.41
CA ILE A 336 -25.65 17.63 1.74
C ILE A 336 -26.36 18.94 1.36
N ASN A 337 -27.66 18.88 1.04
CA ASN A 337 -28.49 20.04 0.74
C ASN A 337 -29.99 19.67 0.79
N THR A 338 -30.86 20.68 0.67
CA THR A 338 -32.32 20.51 0.69
C THR A 338 -32.84 19.74 -0.52
N ASP A 339 -32.23 19.89 -1.71
CA ASP A 339 -32.62 19.14 -2.91
C ASP A 339 -32.46 17.62 -2.71
N GLN A 340 -31.39 17.21 -2.02
CA GLN A 340 -31.15 15.81 -1.68
C GLN A 340 -32.16 15.32 -0.65
N ARG A 341 -32.49 16.13 0.37
CA ARG A 341 -33.54 15.83 1.34
C ARG A 341 -34.88 15.58 0.65
N ASP A 342 -35.26 16.46 -0.26
CA ASP A 342 -36.55 16.38 -0.95
C ASP A 342 -36.58 15.20 -1.95
N THR A 343 -35.44 14.91 -2.58
CA THR A 343 -35.26 13.69 -3.38
C THR A 343 -35.48 12.44 -2.54
N ILE A 344 -34.86 12.36 -1.35
CA ILE A 344 -35.02 11.21 -0.45
C ILE A 344 -36.48 11.05 -0.02
N LYS A 345 -37.17 12.14 0.35
CA LYS A 345 -38.60 12.11 0.69
C LYS A 345 -39.43 11.48 -0.45
N ALA A 346 -39.21 11.91 -1.69
CA ALA A 346 -39.89 11.37 -2.85
C ALA A 346 -39.59 9.88 -3.10
N GLN A 347 -38.38 9.39 -2.78
CA GLN A 347 -38.08 7.95 -2.87
C GLN A 347 -38.75 7.15 -1.76
N VAL A 348 -38.79 7.68 -0.52
CA VAL A 348 -39.51 7.04 0.59
C VAL A 348 -41.00 6.95 0.30
N GLU A 349 -41.62 8.00 -0.28
CA GLU A 349 -43.03 7.99 -0.71
C GLU A 349 -43.33 6.90 -1.75
N LYS A 350 -42.38 6.58 -2.62
CA LYS A 350 -42.53 5.47 -3.57
C LYS A 350 -42.51 4.14 -2.84
N ILE A 351 -41.54 3.94 -1.96
CA ILE A 351 -41.40 2.70 -1.18
C ILE A 351 -42.63 2.52 -0.25
N SER A 352 -43.18 3.62 0.28
CA SER A 352 -44.28 3.60 1.24
C SER A 352 -45.63 3.21 0.65
N LYS A 353 -45.70 2.98 -0.67
CA LYS A 353 -46.89 2.42 -1.32
C LYS A 353 -47.17 0.98 -0.88
N THR A 354 -46.14 0.25 -0.43
CA THR A 354 -46.28 -1.15 0.02
C THR A 354 -45.62 -1.39 1.38
N ALA A 355 -44.56 -0.65 1.71
CA ALA A 355 -43.88 -0.78 3.00
C ALA A 355 -44.35 0.28 4.02
N ALA A 356 -44.50 -0.11 5.28
CA ALA A 356 -44.89 0.80 6.36
C ALA A 356 -43.69 1.55 6.93
N ILE A 357 -43.85 2.83 7.28
CA ILE A 357 -42.87 3.54 8.13
C ILE A 357 -43.12 3.09 9.58
N VAL A 358 -42.14 2.43 10.20
CA VAL A 358 -42.23 1.87 11.55
C VAL A 358 -41.40 2.63 12.59
N TYR A 359 -40.52 3.52 12.13
CA TYR A 359 -39.82 4.50 12.97
C TYR A 359 -39.44 5.73 12.14
N GLY A 360 -39.50 6.91 12.75
CA GLY A 360 -39.20 8.19 12.11
C GLY A 360 -40.42 8.82 11.41
N SER A 361 -40.22 10.02 10.88
CA SER A 361 -41.22 10.78 10.13
C SER A 361 -40.55 11.87 9.28
N PHE A 362 -41.32 12.56 8.44
CA PHE A 362 -40.86 13.73 7.68
C PHE A 362 -41.03 15.06 8.43
N ASP A 363 -41.44 15.00 9.70
CA ASP A 363 -41.65 16.18 10.53
C ASP A 363 -40.34 16.99 10.67
N PRO A 364 -40.42 18.31 10.89
CA PRO A 364 -39.25 19.14 11.11
C PRO A 364 -38.33 18.56 12.20
N VAL A 365 -37.02 18.61 11.96
CA VAL A 365 -36.03 18.11 12.91
C VAL A 365 -35.72 19.19 13.93
N GLU A 366 -35.88 18.88 15.21
CA GLU A 366 -35.32 19.70 16.29
C GLU A 366 -33.80 19.51 16.34
N ALA A 367 -33.08 20.33 15.58
CA ALA A 367 -31.62 20.28 15.46
C ALA A 367 -30.94 21.07 16.61
N ILE A 368 -30.07 20.43 17.38
CA ILE A 368 -29.34 21.12 18.45
C ILE A 368 -28.30 22.06 17.85
N GLY A 369 -28.33 23.34 18.24
CA GLY A 369 -27.34 24.34 17.81
C GLY A 369 -27.47 24.81 16.35
N ALA A 370 -28.55 24.43 15.66
CA ALA A 370 -28.82 24.84 14.28
C ALA A 370 -30.30 25.10 14.05
N ASP A 371 -30.63 25.80 12.97
CA ASP A 371 -32.01 25.99 12.52
C ASP A 371 -32.45 24.77 11.68
N GLY A 372 -33.35 23.96 12.24
CA GLY A 372 -33.83 22.72 11.64
C GLY A 372 -34.59 22.90 10.33
N GLU A 373 -35.14 24.10 10.05
CA GLU A 373 -35.86 24.38 8.82
C GLU A 373 -34.91 24.83 7.69
N LYS A 374 -33.87 25.58 8.04
CA LYS A 374 -32.87 26.07 7.07
C LYS A 374 -31.85 25.02 6.68
N GLY A 375 -31.42 24.18 7.62
CA GLY A 375 -30.48 23.10 7.35
C GLY A 375 -31.11 21.91 6.63
N ALA A 376 -30.27 21.11 5.98
CA ALA A 376 -30.68 19.89 5.27
C ALA A 376 -30.85 18.68 6.22
N PHE A 377 -31.46 18.89 7.39
CA PHE A 377 -31.61 17.84 8.41
C PHE A 377 -32.72 16.84 8.05
N MET A 378 -32.53 15.59 8.47
CA MET A 378 -33.51 14.52 8.30
C MET A 378 -33.41 13.50 9.44
N ARG A 379 -34.56 13.04 9.97
CA ARG A 379 -34.60 11.94 10.95
C ARG A 379 -34.29 10.61 10.26
N PRO A 380 -33.69 9.63 10.95
CA PRO A 380 -33.62 8.27 10.42
C PRO A 380 -35.03 7.71 10.21
N ILE A 381 -35.25 7.04 9.09
CA ILE A 381 -36.52 6.38 8.76
C ILE A 381 -36.27 4.87 8.65
N LEU A 382 -37.00 4.10 9.44
CA LEU A 382 -37.04 2.65 9.30
C LEU A 382 -38.37 2.26 8.68
N MET A 383 -38.29 1.54 7.56
CA MET A 383 -39.44 0.98 6.87
C MET A 383 -39.56 -0.52 7.14
N ARG A 384 -40.74 -1.09 6.88
CA ARG A 384 -41.04 -2.52 6.99
C ARG A 384 -41.86 -2.99 5.81
N GLU A 385 -41.39 -4.01 5.11
CA GLU A 385 -42.09 -4.69 4.02
C GLU A 385 -42.31 -6.15 4.39
N ASP A 386 -43.56 -6.52 4.65
CA ASP A 386 -43.93 -7.87 5.09
C ASP A 386 -44.09 -8.87 3.93
N GLN A 387 -44.12 -8.42 2.68
CA GLN A 387 -44.27 -9.27 1.49
C GLN A 387 -43.20 -8.96 0.42
N PRO A 388 -41.89 -9.07 0.76
CA PRO A 388 -40.79 -8.56 -0.05
C PRO A 388 -40.58 -9.28 -1.39
N PHE A 389 -41.09 -10.50 -1.56
CA PHE A 389 -41.07 -11.23 -2.84
C PHE A 389 -42.14 -10.74 -3.82
N LYS A 390 -43.26 -10.21 -3.30
CA LYS A 390 -44.37 -9.69 -4.11
C LYS A 390 -44.21 -8.19 -4.37
N ASN A 391 -43.81 -7.44 -3.34
CA ASN A 391 -43.71 -5.99 -3.36
C ASN A 391 -42.27 -5.58 -3.65
N THR A 392 -41.93 -5.44 -4.93
CA THR A 392 -40.53 -5.31 -5.36
C THR A 392 -39.92 -3.92 -5.22
N GLN A 393 -40.69 -2.89 -4.84
CA GLN A 393 -40.17 -1.52 -4.79
C GLN A 393 -38.99 -1.34 -3.83
N VAL A 394 -38.98 -2.08 -2.72
CA VAL A 394 -37.85 -2.10 -1.76
C VAL A 394 -36.55 -2.64 -2.37
N HIS A 395 -36.64 -3.34 -3.50
CA HIS A 395 -35.52 -3.88 -4.26
C HIS A 395 -35.18 -3.04 -5.48
N GLU A 396 -35.88 -1.94 -5.74
CA GLU A 396 -35.75 -1.13 -6.97
C GLU A 396 -35.45 0.33 -6.70
N VAL A 397 -35.97 0.88 -5.60
CA VAL A 397 -35.86 2.29 -5.26
C VAL A 397 -34.85 2.49 -4.15
N GLU A 398 -33.83 3.31 -4.39
CA GLU A 398 -32.88 3.73 -3.35
C GLU A 398 -33.24 5.11 -2.81
N ALA A 399 -33.39 5.20 -1.49
CA ALA A 399 -33.41 6.44 -0.73
C ALA A 399 -32.01 6.72 -0.17
N PHE A 400 -31.21 7.55 -0.87
CA PHE A 400 -29.80 7.82 -0.54
C PHE A 400 -29.62 8.77 0.65
N GLY A 401 -30.06 8.30 1.82
CA GLY A 401 -30.08 9.03 3.09
C GLY A 401 -30.21 8.08 4.29
N PRO A 402 -30.69 8.53 5.45
CA PRO A 402 -30.76 7.70 6.65
C PRO A 402 -32.02 6.80 6.63
N VAL A 403 -32.17 5.98 5.59
CA VAL A 403 -33.34 5.15 5.33
C VAL A 403 -32.94 3.69 5.06
N SER A 404 -33.62 2.76 5.73
CA SER A 404 -33.52 1.32 5.45
C SER A 404 -34.87 0.62 5.63
N THR A 405 -35.04 -0.55 5.02
CA THR A 405 -36.27 -1.35 5.08
C THR A 405 -36.01 -2.74 5.67
N LEU A 406 -36.78 -3.13 6.69
CA LEU A 406 -36.87 -4.49 7.24
C LEU A 406 -37.71 -5.39 6.33
N MET A 407 -37.25 -6.63 6.17
CA MET A 407 -37.97 -7.65 5.41
C MET A 407 -37.74 -9.05 5.99
N PRO A 408 -38.79 -9.89 6.10
CA PRO A 408 -38.70 -11.24 6.62
C PRO A 408 -38.14 -12.21 5.57
N TYR A 409 -37.55 -13.31 6.04
CA TYR A 409 -37.22 -14.48 5.25
C TYR A 409 -37.46 -15.77 6.05
N ASN A 410 -37.61 -16.89 5.34
CA ASN A 410 -37.68 -18.23 5.90
C ASN A 410 -36.65 -19.17 5.24
N GLY A 411 -35.59 -19.53 5.97
CA GLY A 411 -34.51 -20.37 5.45
C GLY A 411 -33.43 -19.61 4.67
N VAL A 412 -32.26 -20.22 4.49
CA VAL A 412 -31.09 -19.53 3.93
C VAL A 412 -31.29 -19.18 2.45
N GLU A 413 -32.04 -19.99 1.72
CA GLU A 413 -32.36 -19.82 0.30
C GLU A 413 -33.12 -18.52 0.06
N GLU A 414 -34.14 -18.23 0.89
CA GLU A 414 -34.90 -16.97 0.81
C GLU A 414 -34.03 -15.76 1.16
N ALA A 415 -33.14 -15.87 2.16
CA ALA A 415 -32.22 -14.79 2.51
C ALA A 415 -31.25 -14.46 1.35
N ILE A 416 -30.76 -15.49 0.65
CA ILE A 416 -29.92 -15.36 -0.55
C ILE A 416 -30.72 -14.69 -1.67
N GLU A 417 -31.91 -15.20 -1.99
CA GLU A 417 -32.76 -14.67 -3.06
C GLU A 417 -33.09 -13.20 -2.81
N LEU A 418 -33.55 -12.85 -1.60
CA LEU A 418 -33.81 -11.47 -1.22
C LEU A 418 -32.56 -10.60 -1.38
N ALA A 419 -31.39 -11.05 -0.94
CA ALA A 419 -30.16 -10.28 -1.13
C ALA A 419 -29.88 -10.02 -2.62
N GLN A 420 -30.08 -11.03 -3.49
CA GLN A 420 -29.88 -10.94 -4.94
C GLN A 420 -30.93 -10.06 -5.65
N MET A 421 -32.15 -9.94 -5.13
CA MET A 421 -33.21 -9.09 -5.70
C MET A 421 -32.82 -7.60 -5.80
N GLY A 422 -31.76 -7.15 -5.11
CA GLY A 422 -31.13 -5.84 -5.31
C GLY A 422 -30.53 -5.62 -6.71
N LYS A 423 -30.43 -6.68 -7.52
CA LYS A 423 -29.91 -6.72 -8.90
C LYS A 423 -28.44 -6.29 -9.00
N GLY A 424 -27.64 -6.71 -8.01
CA GLY A 424 -26.21 -6.40 -7.92
C GLY A 424 -25.93 -5.20 -7.02
N SER A 425 -25.20 -5.43 -5.94
CA SER A 425 -24.90 -4.45 -4.89
C SER A 425 -23.39 -4.36 -4.63
N LEU A 426 -22.96 -3.22 -4.07
CA LEU A 426 -21.57 -3.03 -3.65
C LEU A 426 -21.21 -3.95 -2.49
N VAL A 427 -22.08 -4.05 -1.49
CA VAL A 427 -21.81 -4.85 -0.29
C VAL A 427 -23.05 -5.52 0.29
N SER A 428 -22.85 -6.68 0.92
CA SER A 428 -23.77 -7.25 1.91
C SER A 428 -23.04 -7.59 3.21
N SER A 429 -23.78 -7.77 4.30
CA SER A 429 -23.28 -8.40 5.53
C SER A 429 -24.17 -9.55 5.98
N VAL A 430 -23.58 -10.51 6.68
CA VAL A 430 -24.30 -11.56 7.40
C VAL A 430 -23.80 -11.63 8.84
N VAL A 431 -24.70 -11.61 9.81
CA VAL A 431 -24.38 -11.67 11.24
C VAL A 431 -24.92 -12.96 11.85
N THR A 432 -24.04 -13.89 12.24
CA THR A 432 -24.38 -15.23 12.74
C THR A 432 -23.17 -15.86 13.43
N ALA A 433 -23.37 -16.71 14.43
CA ALA A 433 -22.35 -17.59 14.99
C ALA A 433 -22.30 -18.96 14.26
N ASP A 434 -23.30 -19.27 13.43
CA ASP A 434 -23.33 -20.48 12.61
C ASP A 434 -22.47 -20.32 11.34
N ASN A 435 -21.29 -20.94 11.36
CA ASN A 435 -20.38 -20.96 10.22
C ASN A 435 -20.93 -21.67 8.97
N ALA A 436 -21.87 -22.62 9.14
CA ALA A 436 -22.51 -23.28 8.00
C ALA A 436 -23.48 -22.32 7.29
N PHE A 437 -24.30 -21.59 8.06
CA PHE A 437 -25.16 -20.54 7.53
C PHE A 437 -24.34 -19.43 6.86
N ALA A 438 -23.29 -18.94 7.53
CA ALA A 438 -22.40 -17.92 6.99
C ALA A 438 -21.77 -18.35 5.65
N LYS A 439 -21.28 -19.59 5.56
CA LYS A 439 -20.70 -20.14 4.32
C LYS A 439 -21.75 -20.23 3.21
N ALA A 440 -22.92 -20.82 3.50
CA ALA A 440 -24.00 -21.00 2.54
C ALA A 440 -24.45 -19.66 1.96
N TYR A 441 -24.74 -18.68 2.83
CA TYR A 441 -25.09 -17.33 2.39
C TYR A 441 -23.98 -16.68 1.57
N THR A 442 -22.75 -16.69 2.07
CA THR A 442 -21.64 -15.94 1.45
C THR A 442 -21.33 -16.46 0.04
N VAL A 443 -21.24 -17.78 -0.14
CA VAL A 443 -20.87 -18.37 -1.44
C VAL A 443 -21.97 -18.10 -2.49
N GLU A 444 -23.23 -18.32 -2.13
CA GLU A 444 -24.35 -18.22 -3.08
C GLU A 444 -24.75 -16.76 -3.37
N ALA A 445 -24.58 -15.84 -2.40
CA ALA A 445 -24.88 -14.43 -2.59
C ALA A 445 -23.75 -13.63 -3.27
N ALA A 446 -22.49 -14.12 -3.27
CA ALA A 446 -21.32 -13.37 -3.75
C ALA A 446 -21.39 -13.00 -5.24
N SER A 447 -22.10 -13.77 -6.06
CA SER A 447 -22.31 -13.45 -7.49
C SER A 447 -23.00 -12.09 -7.72
N HIS A 448 -23.69 -11.56 -6.70
CA HIS A 448 -24.41 -10.30 -6.75
C HIS A 448 -23.81 -9.20 -5.85
N HIS A 449 -22.67 -9.45 -5.20
CA HIS A 449 -22.07 -8.51 -4.25
C HIS A 449 -20.56 -8.41 -4.47
N GLY A 450 -20.02 -7.20 -4.65
CA GLY A 450 -18.55 -7.05 -4.75
C GLY A 450 -17.82 -7.30 -3.43
N ARG A 451 -18.53 -7.18 -2.31
CA ARG A 451 -18.01 -7.52 -0.97
C ARG A 451 -19.10 -8.12 -0.08
N ILE A 452 -18.76 -9.15 0.69
CA ILE A 452 -19.60 -9.67 1.78
C ILE A 452 -18.82 -9.60 3.08
N LEU A 453 -19.43 -9.02 4.11
CA LEU A 453 -18.89 -8.95 5.46
C LEU A 453 -19.60 -9.97 6.37
N THR A 454 -18.88 -11.01 6.79
CA THR A 454 -19.36 -11.97 7.80
C THR A 454 -18.96 -11.50 9.20
N LEU A 455 -19.95 -11.33 10.07
CA LEU A 455 -19.78 -10.79 11.42
C LEU A 455 -20.27 -11.77 12.48
N ASN A 456 -19.48 -11.91 13.54
CA ASN A 456 -19.84 -12.64 14.76
C ASN A 456 -19.13 -11.98 15.96
N SER A 457 -19.31 -12.54 17.15
CA SER A 457 -18.66 -12.06 18.38
C SER A 457 -17.12 -12.05 18.33
N GLU A 458 -16.49 -12.92 17.53
CA GLU A 458 -15.04 -12.98 17.38
C GLU A 458 -14.48 -11.87 16.49
N SER A 459 -15.14 -11.58 15.36
CA SER A 459 -14.66 -10.61 14.36
C SER A 459 -15.08 -9.17 14.67
N ALA A 460 -16.23 -8.96 15.32
CA ALA A 460 -16.78 -7.63 15.59
C ALA A 460 -15.82 -6.66 16.33
N PRO A 461 -14.99 -7.08 17.32
CA PRO A 461 -14.08 -6.17 18.03
C PRO A 461 -13.02 -5.50 17.13
N GLN A 462 -12.65 -6.14 16.02
CA GLN A 462 -11.62 -5.66 15.09
C GLN A 462 -12.18 -5.31 13.70
N SER A 463 -13.49 -5.47 13.50
CA SER A 463 -14.13 -5.21 12.22
C SER A 463 -14.04 -3.74 11.84
N THR A 464 -13.75 -3.49 10.56
CA THR A 464 -13.76 -2.15 9.97
C THR A 464 -15.19 -1.68 9.64
N GLY A 465 -16.16 -2.59 9.72
CA GLY A 465 -17.58 -2.34 9.48
C GLY A 465 -18.02 -2.52 8.03
N HIS A 466 -19.33 -2.56 7.84
CA HIS A 466 -20.01 -2.75 6.56
C HIS A 466 -19.68 -1.65 5.57
N GLY A 467 -19.80 -0.39 5.98
CA GLY A 467 -19.69 0.76 5.08
C GLY A 467 -18.31 1.42 5.01
N SER A 468 -17.23 0.67 5.28
CA SER A 468 -15.85 1.16 5.20
C SER A 468 -15.07 0.36 4.14
N PRO A 469 -15.03 0.82 2.87
CA PRO A 469 -14.23 0.15 1.84
C PRO A 469 -12.74 0.21 2.19
N LEU A 470 -12.05 -0.94 2.14
CA LEU A 470 -10.62 -1.03 2.48
C LEU A 470 -9.76 -1.02 1.22
N PRO A 471 -8.64 -0.25 1.18
CA PRO A 471 -7.80 -0.10 -0.03
C PRO A 471 -7.31 -1.41 -0.65
N LEU A 472 -7.19 -2.46 0.16
CA LEU A 472 -6.69 -3.78 -0.25
C LEU A 472 -7.81 -4.75 -0.68
N LEU A 473 -9.07 -4.38 -0.49
CA LEU A 473 -10.25 -5.16 -0.89
C LEU A 473 -10.95 -4.48 -2.06
N VAL A 474 -11.62 -5.26 -2.90
CA VAL A 474 -12.39 -4.72 -4.04
C VAL A 474 -13.53 -3.85 -3.51
N HIS A 475 -13.67 -2.66 -4.09
CA HIS A 475 -14.83 -1.79 -3.94
C HIS A 475 -15.51 -1.68 -5.30
N GLY A 476 -16.77 -2.04 -5.40
CA GLY A 476 -17.44 -2.24 -6.68
C GLY A 476 -18.50 -3.31 -6.56
N GLY A 477 -19.21 -3.62 -7.64
CA GLY A 477 -20.27 -4.61 -7.63
C GLY A 477 -20.93 -4.79 -8.99
N PRO A 478 -21.54 -5.96 -9.25
CA PRO A 478 -22.18 -6.26 -10.53
C PRO A 478 -23.49 -5.47 -10.71
N GLY A 479 -24.07 -5.54 -11.91
CA GLY A 479 -25.43 -5.10 -12.17
C GLY A 479 -25.68 -3.63 -11.84
N ARG A 480 -26.62 -3.36 -10.92
CA ARG A 480 -27.04 -2.01 -10.53
C ARG A 480 -25.89 -1.16 -9.97
N ALA A 481 -25.02 -1.78 -9.17
CA ALA A 481 -23.83 -1.13 -8.60
C ALA A 481 -22.81 -0.66 -9.65
N GLY A 482 -22.99 -1.06 -10.92
CA GLY A 482 -22.35 -0.46 -12.09
C GLY A 482 -21.40 -1.40 -12.87
N GLY A 483 -21.05 -2.53 -12.28
CA GLY A 483 -20.18 -3.55 -12.88
C GLY A 483 -18.68 -3.21 -12.82
N GLY A 484 -18.32 -2.07 -12.22
CA GLY A 484 -16.94 -1.66 -12.01
C GLY A 484 -16.29 -2.32 -10.80
N GLU A 485 -14.96 -2.36 -10.83
CA GLU A 485 -14.10 -2.64 -9.68
C GLU A 485 -13.12 -1.47 -9.48
N GLU A 486 -12.95 -1.07 -8.24
CA GLU A 486 -12.00 -0.06 -7.74
C GLU A 486 -11.24 -0.65 -6.54
N MET A 487 -10.16 0.02 -6.13
CA MET A 487 -9.33 -0.41 -4.99
C MET A 487 -8.73 -1.83 -5.19
N GLY A 488 -8.95 -2.79 -4.29
CA GLY A 488 -8.51 -4.18 -4.49
C GLY A 488 -6.99 -4.42 -4.47
N GLY A 489 -6.23 -3.49 -3.89
CA GLY A 489 -4.77 -3.55 -3.83
C GLY A 489 -4.13 -3.56 -5.22
N LEU A 490 -3.42 -4.64 -5.56
CA LEU A 490 -2.80 -4.79 -6.88
C LEU A 490 -3.83 -4.83 -8.03
N ARG A 491 -5.09 -5.20 -7.75
CA ARG A 491 -6.14 -5.29 -8.78
C ARG A 491 -6.45 -3.91 -9.37
N GLY A 492 -6.68 -2.90 -8.52
CA GLY A 492 -6.99 -1.54 -8.95
C GLY A 492 -5.88 -0.92 -9.78
N ILE A 493 -4.62 -1.14 -9.40
CA ILE A 493 -3.45 -0.60 -10.14
C ILE A 493 -3.46 -1.10 -11.59
N LYS A 494 -3.87 -2.36 -11.81
CA LYS A 494 -3.90 -2.98 -13.15
C LYS A 494 -4.89 -2.30 -14.10
N HIS A 495 -5.96 -1.64 -13.62
CA HIS A 495 -6.89 -0.92 -14.50
C HIS A 495 -6.24 0.23 -15.27
N TYR A 496 -5.17 0.82 -14.71
CA TYR A 496 -4.42 1.92 -15.29
C TYR A 496 -3.16 1.47 -16.03
N MET A 497 -2.98 0.16 -16.17
CA MET A 497 -1.87 -0.46 -16.90
C MET A 497 -2.38 -1.19 -18.14
N GLN A 498 -1.52 -1.33 -19.14
CA GLN A 498 -1.75 -2.17 -20.29
C GLN A 498 -1.07 -3.51 -20.07
N ARG A 499 -1.85 -4.59 -20.05
CA ARG A 499 -1.33 -5.96 -20.11
C ARG A 499 -0.89 -6.28 -21.54
N CYS A 500 0.31 -6.81 -21.68
CA CYS A 500 0.85 -7.26 -22.96
C CYS A 500 1.50 -8.63 -22.79
N ALA A 501 1.09 -9.60 -23.60
CA ALA A 501 1.80 -10.87 -23.70
C ALA A 501 3.03 -10.67 -24.59
N VAL A 502 4.21 -10.84 -24.01
CA VAL A 502 5.48 -10.84 -24.74
C VAL A 502 5.92 -12.27 -24.99
N GLN A 503 6.37 -12.55 -26.20
CA GLN A 503 6.84 -13.88 -26.62
C GLN A 503 8.28 -13.77 -27.11
N GLY A 504 9.08 -14.80 -26.85
CA GLY A 504 10.47 -14.81 -27.30
C GLY A 504 11.27 -15.96 -26.72
N SER A 505 12.58 -15.89 -26.93
CA SER A 505 13.51 -16.80 -26.27
C SER A 505 13.58 -16.51 -24.76
N PRO A 506 13.91 -17.50 -23.91
CA PRO A 506 14.14 -17.28 -22.49
C PRO A 506 15.19 -16.20 -22.21
N THR A 507 16.22 -16.09 -23.05
CA THR A 507 17.23 -15.02 -22.97
C THR A 507 16.61 -13.64 -23.17
N SER A 508 15.83 -13.46 -24.24
CA SER A 508 15.17 -12.18 -24.53
C SER A 508 14.14 -11.82 -23.45
N LEU A 509 13.37 -12.80 -22.98
CA LEU A 509 12.42 -12.56 -21.90
C LEU A 509 13.10 -12.25 -20.57
N THR A 510 14.30 -12.78 -20.30
CA THR A 510 15.09 -12.40 -19.13
C THR A 510 15.43 -10.91 -19.14
N GLU A 511 15.89 -10.38 -20.27
CA GLU A 511 16.19 -8.96 -20.43
C GLU A 511 14.93 -8.09 -20.34
N ILE A 512 13.83 -8.52 -20.97
CA ILE A 512 12.56 -7.78 -20.96
C ILE A 512 11.92 -7.76 -19.58
N THR A 513 11.98 -8.86 -18.82
CA THR A 513 11.29 -8.96 -17.52
C THR A 513 12.18 -8.56 -16.35
N GLY A 514 13.50 -8.58 -16.52
CA GLY A 514 14.45 -8.50 -15.42
C GLY A 514 14.39 -9.72 -14.50
N ILE A 515 13.81 -10.83 -14.96
CA ILE A 515 13.66 -12.09 -14.24
C ILE A 515 14.29 -13.18 -15.10
N TYR A 516 15.32 -13.85 -14.58
CA TYR A 516 15.95 -14.96 -15.28
C TYR A 516 14.95 -16.08 -15.56
N GLN A 517 14.93 -16.50 -16.82
CA GLN A 517 14.13 -17.61 -17.32
C GLN A 517 15.02 -18.85 -17.48
N PRO A 518 14.61 -20.03 -16.99
CA PRO A 518 15.32 -21.29 -17.23
C PRO A 518 15.56 -21.52 -18.73
N ASN A 519 16.65 -22.22 -19.07
CA ASN A 519 17.12 -22.44 -20.46
C ASN A 519 17.53 -21.17 -21.23
N GLY A 520 17.56 -20.01 -20.58
CA GLY A 520 18.13 -18.77 -21.08
C GLY A 520 19.66 -18.75 -21.02
N ALA A 521 20.26 -17.83 -21.75
CA ALA A 521 21.67 -17.54 -21.60
C ALA A 521 21.92 -16.92 -20.21
N TYR A 522 23.05 -17.27 -19.61
CA TYR A 522 23.51 -16.72 -18.34
C TYR A 522 24.93 -16.16 -18.50
N THR A 523 25.33 -15.31 -17.57
CA THR A 523 26.68 -14.73 -17.52
C THR A 523 27.44 -15.35 -16.36
N GLU A 524 28.55 -16.01 -16.63
CA GLU A 524 29.41 -16.54 -15.57
C GLU A 524 30.01 -15.40 -14.74
N ALA A 525 29.91 -15.52 -13.41
CA ALA A 525 30.42 -14.50 -12.51
C ALA A 525 31.95 -14.60 -12.37
N GLU A 526 32.66 -13.47 -12.47
CA GLU A 526 34.13 -13.43 -12.30
C GLU A 526 34.59 -13.88 -10.91
N LYS A 527 33.73 -13.70 -9.91
CA LYS A 527 33.91 -14.12 -8.51
C LYS A 527 32.67 -14.85 -8.05
N HIS A 528 32.75 -15.48 -6.89
CA HIS A 528 31.58 -16.10 -6.28
C HIS A 528 30.41 -15.08 -6.15
N PRO A 529 29.18 -15.39 -6.62
CA PRO A 529 28.08 -14.41 -6.65
C PRO A 529 27.73 -13.81 -5.29
N PHE A 530 27.86 -14.57 -4.20
CA PHE A 530 27.68 -14.09 -2.82
C PHE A 530 28.75 -13.11 -2.31
N ALA A 531 29.83 -12.88 -3.06
CA ALA A 531 30.83 -11.86 -2.74
C ALA A 531 30.46 -10.47 -3.31
N TYR A 532 29.44 -10.38 -4.15
CA TYR A 532 28.97 -9.12 -4.72
C TYR A 532 27.95 -8.43 -3.82
N HIS A 533 27.96 -7.10 -3.84
CA HIS A 533 26.91 -6.30 -3.22
C HIS A 533 25.68 -6.26 -4.14
N TYR A 534 24.54 -5.86 -3.56
CA TYR A 534 23.26 -5.85 -4.25
C TYR A 534 23.29 -5.21 -5.65
N GLU A 535 23.94 -4.05 -5.81
CA GLU A 535 24.00 -3.29 -7.06
C GLU A 535 24.77 -4.00 -8.19
N ASP A 536 25.76 -4.83 -7.85
CA ASP A 536 26.58 -5.52 -8.85
C ASP A 536 25.94 -6.81 -9.37
N ILE A 537 24.99 -7.35 -8.61
CA ILE A 537 24.27 -8.56 -8.99
C ILE A 537 23.24 -8.20 -10.07
N LYS A 538 23.22 -8.99 -11.13
CA LYS A 538 22.28 -8.87 -12.25
C LYS A 538 21.54 -10.19 -12.47
N PRO A 539 20.24 -10.17 -12.85
CA PRO A 539 19.55 -11.35 -13.33
C PRO A 539 20.38 -12.07 -14.40
N GLY A 540 20.47 -13.40 -14.31
CA GLY A 540 21.31 -14.22 -15.20
C GLY A 540 22.78 -14.33 -14.79
N MET A 541 23.28 -13.59 -13.78
CA MET A 541 24.61 -13.84 -13.20
C MET A 541 24.65 -15.23 -12.56
N SER A 542 25.59 -16.09 -12.95
CA SER A 542 25.60 -17.50 -12.58
C SER A 542 26.95 -18.01 -12.09
N LEU A 543 26.90 -19.04 -11.25
CA LEU A 543 28.04 -19.83 -10.80
C LEU A 543 27.74 -21.31 -11.03
N GLN A 544 28.64 -22.02 -11.70
CA GLN A 544 28.67 -23.46 -11.67
C GLN A 544 29.63 -23.93 -10.56
N THR A 545 29.15 -24.78 -9.66
CA THR A 545 29.96 -25.30 -8.55
C THR A 545 30.88 -26.42 -8.99
N HIS A 546 31.80 -26.79 -8.10
CA HIS A 546 32.48 -28.09 -8.16
C HIS A 546 31.47 -29.24 -7.89
N LYS A 547 31.92 -30.48 -8.13
CA LYS A 547 31.10 -31.70 -8.02
C LYS A 547 31.18 -32.33 -6.62
N ARG A 548 30.12 -33.03 -6.21
CA ARG A 548 30.08 -33.89 -5.00
C ARG A 548 29.37 -35.22 -5.30
N THR A 549 30.02 -36.33 -4.98
CA THR A 549 29.41 -37.67 -5.03
C THR A 549 28.62 -37.94 -3.75
N LEU A 550 27.39 -38.44 -3.88
CA LEU A 550 26.53 -38.80 -2.76
C LEU A 550 26.79 -40.27 -2.39
N THR A 551 27.28 -40.55 -1.18
CA THR A 551 27.60 -41.92 -0.76
C THR A 551 26.45 -42.56 0.02
N ASP A 552 26.42 -43.90 0.10
CA ASP A 552 25.47 -44.61 0.96
C ASP A 552 25.58 -44.16 2.43
N THR A 553 26.80 -43.90 2.91
CA THR A 553 27.06 -43.35 4.24
C THR A 553 26.48 -41.96 4.43
N ASP A 554 26.53 -41.09 3.41
CA ASP A 554 25.87 -39.78 3.49
C ASP A 554 24.36 -39.92 3.70
N ILE A 555 23.71 -40.82 2.96
CA ILE A 555 22.26 -41.07 3.03
C ILE A 555 21.89 -41.58 4.43
N GLN A 556 22.64 -42.54 4.96
CA GLN A 556 22.42 -43.07 6.31
C GLN A 556 22.67 -42.00 7.39
N ASN A 557 23.76 -41.23 7.28
CA ASN A 557 24.07 -40.16 8.22
C ASN A 557 22.99 -39.08 8.22
N PHE A 558 22.49 -38.71 7.05
CA PHE A 558 21.41 -37.74 6.94
C PHE A 558 20.11 -38.27 7.52
N ALA A 559 19.76 -39.54 7.27
CA ALA A 559 18.63 -40.20 7.92
C ALA A 559 18.75 -40.13 9.44
N ASN A 560 19.89 -40.53 10.00
CA ASN A 560 20.12 -40.53 11.45
C ASN A 560 20.09 -39.12 12.05
N LEU A 561 20.64 -38.11 11.34
CA LEU A 561 20.67 -36.72 11.79
C LEU A 561 19.28 -36.08 11.77
N THR A 562 18.54 -36.27 10.68
CA THR A 562 17.22 -35.63 10.48
C THR A 562 16.07 -36.43 11.08
N TRP A 563 16.35 -37.69 11.44
CA TRP A 563 15.36 -38.69 11.83
C TRP A 563 14.40 -39.10 10.70
N ASP A 564 14.71 -38.74 9.45
CA ASP A 564 13.95 -39.18 8.28
C ASP A 564 14.42 -40.57 7.85
N HIS A 565 13.81 -41.59 8.46
CA HIS A 565 14.08 -42.99 8.16
C HIS A 565 13.09 -43.57 7.14
N PHE A 566 12.54 -42.74 6.24
CA PHE A 566 11.63 -43.20 5.19
C PHE A 566 12.25 -44.34 4.36
N TYR A 567 11.45 -45.37 4.08
CA TYR A 567 11.92 -46.67 3.58
C TYR A 567 12.73 -46.55 2.28
N ALA A 568 12.40 -45.61 1.39
CA ALA A 568 13.13 -45.39 0.13
C ALA A 568 14.61 -45.03 0.34
N HIS A 569 14.96 -44.49 1.50
CA HIS A 569 16.32 -44.09 1.87
C HIS A 569 17.01 -45.10 2.80
N THR A 570 16.24 -45.88 3.57
CA THR A 570 16.77 -46.69 4.69
C THR A 570 16.61 -48.20 4.50
N ASP A 571 15.59 -48.65 3.76
CA ASP A 571 15.23 -50.07 3.60
C ASP A 571 15.12 -50.49 2.13
N ILE A 572 16.21 -51.07 1.61
CA ILE A 572 16.29 -51.56 0.23
C ILE A 572 15.40 -52.78 -0.04
N THR A 573 14.90 -53.45 0.99
CA THR A 573 14.03 -54.64 0.84
C THR A 573 12.57 -54.26 0.65
N SER A 574 12.20 -53.00 0.90
CA SER A 574 10.83 -52.49 0.81
C SER A 574 10.59 -51.61 -0.43
N LEU A 575 11.42 -51.73 -1.48
CA LEU A 575 11.28 -50.93 -2.70
C LEU A 575 10.28 -51.52 -3.71
N ASP A 576 9.88 -52.79 -3.54
CA ASP A 576 8.92 -53.47 -4.40
C ASP A 576 7.56 -52.73 -4.40
N GLY A 577 7.08 -52.37 -5.59
CA GLY A 577 5.84 -51.59 -5.76
C GLY A 577 6.01 -50.07 -5.60
N SER A 578 7.23 -49.59 -5.33
CA SER A 578 7.57 -48.16 -5.37
C SER A 578 8.13 -47.75 -6.75
N ILE A 579 8.28 -46.44 -6.96
CA ILE A 579 8.93 -45.88 -8.17
C ILE A 579 10.47 -45.95 -8.10
N PHE A 580 11.04 -46.40 -6.99
CA PHE A 580 12.47 -46.35 -6.73
C PHE A 580 13.11 -47.71 -6.97
N GLN A 581 14.23 -47.73 -7.71
CA GLN A 581 14.91 -48.97 -8.08
C GLN A 581 16.04 -49.36 -7.12
N LYS A 582 16.58 -48.38 -6.38
CA LYS A 582 17.69 -48.52 -5.43
C LYS A 582 17.49 -47.58 -4.25
N ARG A 583 18.35 -47.68 -3.24
CA ARG A 583 18.41 -46.70 -2.14
C ARG A 583 18.62 -45.29 -2.70
N THR A 584 17.67 -44.40 -2.46
CA THR A 584 17.68 -43.03 -2.97
C THR A 584 18.22 -42.08 -1.91
N ALA A 585 18.84 -40.98 -2.35
CA ALA A 585 19.16 -39.86 -1.47
C ALA A 585 17.90 -39.07 -1.09
N HIS A 586 17.82 -38.60 0.15
CA HIS A 586 16.74 -37.70 0.59
C HIS A 586 16.72 -36.44 -0.26
N GLY A 587 15.54 -35.97 -0.66
CA GLY A 587 15.39 -34.68 -1.32
C GLY A 587 16.00 -33.54 -0.50
N TYR A 588 15.77 -33.54 0.82
CA TYR A 588 16.36 -32.54 1.72
C TYR A 588 17.88 -32.68 1.84
N PHE A 589 18.43 -33.88 1.71
CA PHE A 589 19.87 -34.07 1.64
C PHE A 589 20.44 -33.46 0.35
N ILE A 590 19.78 -33.66 -0.79
CA ILE A 590 20.18 -33.08 -2.09
C ILE A 590 20.26 -31.55 -1.99
N ILE A 591 19.24 -30.89 -1.41
CA ILE A 591 19.24 -29.43 -1.22
C ILE A 591 20.31 -28.99 -0.20
N SER A 592 20.50 -29.74 0.88
CA SER A 592 21.55 -29.45 1.87
C SER A 592 22.96 -29.58 1.28
N ALA A 593 23.18 -30.61 0.47
CA ALA A 593 24.42 -30.82 -0.26
C ALA A 593 24.64 -29.73 -1.31
N ALA A 594 23.59 -29.32 -2.02
CA ALA A 594 23.64 -28.21 -2.96
C ALA A 594 24.06 -26.91 -2.26
N ALA A 595 23.44 -26.56 -1.12
CA ALA A 595 23.83 -25.40 -0.33
C ALA A 595 25.30 -25.46 0.11
N GLY A 596 25.78 -26.64 0.53
CA GLY A 596 27.20 -26.84 0.83
C GLY A 596 28.15 -26.57 -0.35
N LEU A 597 27.68 -26.70 -1.59
CA LEU A 597 28.45 -26.44 -2.81
C LEU A 597 28.46 -24.96 -3.23
N PHE A 598 27.32 -24.26 -3.10
CA PHE A 598 27.17 -22.89 -3.63
C PHE A 598 27.26 -21.78 -2.57
N VAL A 599 27.27 -22.10 -1.27
CA VAL A 599 27.36 -21.06 -0.23
C VAL A 599 28.81 -20.62 -0.04
N TYR A 600 29.03 -19.30 -0.08
CA TYR A 600 30.33 -18.71 0.16
C TYR A 600 30.68 -18.70 1.66
N PRO A 601 31.82 -19.28 2.09
CA PRO A 601 32.12 -19.46 3.52
C PRO A 601 32.67 -18.20 4.21
N ASN A 602 33.21 -17.23 3.46
CA ASN A 602 33.82 -16.03 4.06
C ASN A 602 32.76 -14.94 4.29
N LYS A 603 33.03 -14.05 5.26
CA LYS A 603 32.22 -12.85 5.47
C LYS A 603 32.16 -12.01 4.18
N GLY A 604 30.96 -11.67 3.74
CA GLY A 604 30.70 -10.88 2.54
C GLY A 604 29.38 -10.11 2.64
N PRO A 605 28.90 -9.56 1.52
CA PRO A 605 27.67 -8.76 1.49
C PRO A 605 26.39 -9.56 1.76
N VAL A 606 26.42 -10.89 1.67
CA VAL A 606 25.28 -11.72 2.07
C VAL A 606 25.13 -11.70 3.59
N SER A 607 24.06 -11.09 4.08
CA SER A 607 23.74 -11.05 5.52
C SER A 607 23.05 -12.32 6.00
N ALA A 608 22.12 -12.84 5.20
CA ALA A 608 21.33 -14.03 5.55
C ALA A 608 20.79 -14.74 4.30
N ASN A 609 20.87 -16.06 4.28
CA ASN A 609 20.03 -16.90 3.42
C ASN A 609 18.86 -17.39 4.28
N TYR A 610 17.68 -16.80 4.10
CA TYR A 610 16.59 -16.91 5.09
C TYR A 610 15.32 -17.58 4.55
N GLY A 611 15.25 -17.83 3.24
CA GLY A 611 14.06 -18.37 2.61
C GLY A 611 14.38 -19.32 1.48
N LEU A 612 13.46 -20.27 1.27
CA LEU A 612 13.52 -21.30 0.25
C LEU A 612 12.11 -21.46 -0.33
N GLU A 613 11.97 -21.24 -1.63
CA GLU A 613 10.71 -21.25 -2.41
C GLU A 613 10.82 -22.29 -3.55
N ASP A 614 9.67 -22.77 -4.04
CA ASP A 614 9.55 -23.56 -5.27
C ASP A 614 10.49 -24.77 -5.41
N ILE A 615 10.71 -25.53 -4.32
CA ILE A 615 11.53 -26.75 -4.39
C ILE A 615 10.77 -27.82 -5.17
N ARG A 616 11.42 -28.38 -6.20
CA ARG A 616 10.91 -29.55 -6.92
C ARG A 616 12.04 -30.55 -7.13
N PHE A 617 11.76 -31.82 -6.82
CA PHE A 617 12.61 -32.96 -7.14
C PHE A 617 12.05 -33.61 -8.40
N LEU A 618 12.78 -33.49 -9.50
CA LEU A 618 12.32 -33.92 -10.82
C LEU A 618 12.58 -35.41 -11.04
N ARG A 619 13.68 -35.92 -10.48
CA ARG A 619 14.04 -37.34 -10.51
C ARG A 619 14.84 -37.75 -9.27
N PRO A 620 14.82 -39.03 -8.90
CA PRO A 620 15.64 -39.51 -7.80
C PRO A 620 17.14 -39.41 -8.14
N LEU A 621 17.93 -39.23 -7.09
CA LEU A 621 19.36 -39.53 -7.08
C LEU A 621 19.59 -40.75 -6.21
N TYR A 622 20.49 -41.61 -6.64
CA TYR A 622 20.88 -42.83 -5.96
C TYR A 622 22.27 -42.69 -5.33
N HIS A 623 22.63 -43.67 -4.51
CA HIS A 623 23.99 -43.76 -4.00
C HIS A 623 25.01 -43.84 -5.17
N ASN A 624 26.14 -43.18 -5.00
CA ASN A 624 27.22 -42.97 -5.96
C ASN A 624 26.93 -42.01 -7.13
N ASP A 625 25.73 -41.42 -7.21
CA ASP A 625 25.50 -40.35 -8.17
C ASP A 625 26.30 -39.09 -7.77
N THR A 626 26.76 -38.36 -8.77
CA THR A 626 27.59 -37.16 -8.57
C THR A 626 26.83 -35.93 -8.99
N ILE A 627 26.68 -34.96 -8.09
CA ILE A 627 25.95 -33.71 -8.36
C ILE A 627 26.89 -32.53 -8.58
N TYR A 628 26.43 -31.55 -9.34
CA TYR A 628 26.90 -30.16 -9.29
C TYR A 628 25.70 -29.21 -9.28
N VAL A 629 25.94 -27.95 -8.94
CA VAL A 629 24.90 -26.93 -8.87
C VAL A 629 25.22 -25.79 -9.82
N ARG A 630 24.19 -25.28 -10.50
CA ARG A 630 24.21 -23.96 -11.11
C ARG A 630 23.37 -23.02 -10.27
N LEU A 631 24.00 -21.98 -9.74
CA LEU A 631 23.36 -20.93 -8.95
C LEU A 631 23.27 -19.66 -9.79
N THR A 632 22.08 -19.29 -10.21
CA THR A 632 21.85 -18.12 -11.09
C THR A 632 21.00 -17.08 -10.38
N CYS A 633 21.37 -15.80 -10.44
CA CYS A 633 20.53 -14.72 -9.94
C CYS A 633 19.21 -14.69 -10.73
N LYS A 634 18.09 -14.98 -10.06
CA LYS A 634 16.77 -15.01 -10.66
C LYS A 634 16.17 -13.62 -10.78
N GLU A 635 16.08 -12.92 -9.66
CA GLU A 635 15.41 -11.64 -9.57
C GLU A 635 15.94 -10.86 -8.37
N LYS A 636 15.89 -9.54 -8.45
CA LYS A 636 16.18 -8.64 -7.34
C LYS A 636 14.91 -7.95 -6.86
N ARG A 637 14.72 -7.89 -5.55
CA ARG A 637 13.63 -7.19 -4.88
C ARG A 637 14.18 -6.16 -3.92
N GLU A 638 13.64 -4.96 -4.01
CA GLU A 638 13.96 -3.87 -3.09
C GLU A 638 13.39 -4.15 -1.71
N ARG A 639 14.09 -3.71 -0.66
CA ARG A 639 13.67 -3.89 0.73
C ARG A 639 13.87 -2.59 1.48
N ASP A 640 12.81 -2.13 2.13
CA ASP A 640 12.93 -1.07 3.13
C ASP A 640 13.61 -1.66 4.37
N VAL A 641 14.72 -1.06 4.77
CA VAL A 641 15.40 -1.41 6.03
C VAL A 641 15.07 -0.34 7.07
N SER A 642 14.66 -0.79 8.25
CA SER A 642 14.42 0.07 9.40
C SER A 642 15.02 -0.56 10.64
N GLY A 643 15.64 0.26 11.49
CA GLY A 643 16.32 -0.22 12.70
C GLY A 643 17.83 -0.27 12.52
N ARG A 644 18.50 -1.03 13.39
CA ARG A 644 19.96 -1.17 13.44
C ARG A 644 20.45 -2.24 12.47
N GLU A 645 20.24 -1.99 11.18
CA GLU A 645 20.55 -2.92 10.09
C GLU A 645 21.02 -2.14 8.86
N HIS A 646 22.03 -2.66 8.15
CA HIS A 646 22.52 -2.01 6.93
C HIS A 646 21.49 -2.07 5.81
N PRO A 647 21.42 -1.02 4.96
CA PRO A 647 20.64 -1.07 3.74
C PRO A 647 20.96 -2.33 2.95
N SER A 648 19.92 -3.10 2.63
CA SER A 648 20.02 -4.39 1.94
C SER A 648 18.84 -4.56 1.00
N GLY A 649 18.97 -5.45 0.03
CA GLY A 649 17.89 -5.92 -0.82
C GLY A 649 17.79 -7.44 -0.77
N ILE A 650 16.72 -7.99 -1.34
CA ILE A 650 16.53 -9.44 -1.46
C ILE A 650 16.94 -9.84 -2.87
N VAL A 651 17.84 -10.81 -2.97
CA VAL A 651 18.20 -11.46 -4.23
C VAL A 651 17.63 -12.87 -4.21
N LYS A 652 16.74 -13.15 -5.16
CA LYS A 652 16.26 -14.50 -5.43
C LYS A 652 17.29 -15.20 -6.30
N TRP A 653 17.79 -16.35 -5.88
CA TRP A 653 18.66 -17.18 -6.72
C TRP A 653 17.94 -18.44 -7.14
N TYR A 654 17.99 -18.74 -8.43
CA TYR A 654 17.55 -20.00 -9.00
C TYR A 654 18.67 -21.02 -8.85
N VAL A 655 18.37 -22.10 -8.14
CA VAL A 655 19.26 -23.22 -7.88
C VAL A 655 18.84 -24.35 -8.80
N GLU A 656 19.74 -24.76 -9.68
CA GLU A 656 19.57 -25.94 -10.53
C GLU A 656 20.59 -26.98 -10.08
N VAL A 657 20.12 -28.12 -9.60
CA VAL A 657 20.98 -29.25 -9.25
C VAL A 657 20.98 -30.21 -10.43
N PHE A 658 22.17 -30.53 -10.91
CA PHE A 658 22.38 -31.45 -12.01
C PHE A 658 23.15 -32.67 -11.53
N ASP A 659 22.79 -33.82 -12.08
CA ASP A 659 23.62 -35.00 -12.09
C ASP A 659 24.73 -34.81 -13.14
N ALA A 660 25.96 -35.05 -12.72
CA ALA A 660 27.14 -34.92 -13.55
C ALA A 660 27.28 -36.09 -14.54
N GLU A 661 26.67 -37.24 -14.25
CA GLU A 661 26.79 -38.48 -15.01
C GLU A 661 25.40 -39.15 -15.12
N PRO A 662 24.43 -38.50 -15.81
CA PRO A 662 23.06 -38.97 -15.86
C PRO A 662 22.96 -40.37 -16.47
N VAL A 663 22.39 -41.30 -15.72
CA VAL A 663 22.08 -42.65 -16.21
C VAL A 663 20.60 -42.73 -16.57
N ASP A 664 20.30 -43.08 -17.81
CA ASP A 664 18.92 -43.34 -18.26
C ASP A 664 18.49 -44.73 -17.80
N TYR A 665 17.79 -44.79 -16.67
CA TYR A 665 17.30 -46.03 -16.07
C TYR A 665 16.00 -46.58 -16.71
N GLU A 666 15.41 -45.89 -17.71
CA GLU A 666 14.10 -46.27 -18.27
C GLU A 666 14.07 -46.48 -19.80
N ASN A 667 14.73 -45.68 -20.66
CA ASN A 667 14.37 -45.65 -22.10
C ASN A 667 15.48 -45.49 -23.18
N GLY A 668 16.76 -45.36 -22.82
CA GLY A 668 17.90 -45.39 -23.76
C GLY A 668 17.90 -44.37 -24.91
N LYS A 669 17.27 -43.19 -24.77
CA LYS A 669 17.30 -42.11 -25.79
C LYS A 669 17.45 -40.73 -25.13
N THR A 670 18.47 -39.97 -25.52
CA THR A 670 18.93 -38.78 -24.80
C THR A 670 18.47 -37.45 -25.40
N ASP A 671 17.93 -36.59 -24.53
CA ASP A 671 18.13 -35.13 -24.58
C ASP A 671 19.01 -34.79 -23.37
N GLU A 672 20.33 -34.75 -23.58
CA GLU A 672 21.35 -34.96 -22.55
C GLU A 672 21.31 -33.94 -21.39
N GLU A 673 20.87 -32.70 -21.63
CA GLU A 673 20.79 -31.67 -20.57
C GLU A 673 19.49 -31.75 -19.76
N ALA A 674 18.37 -32.07 -20.41
CA ALA A 674 17.07 -32.19 -19.73
C ALA A 674 17.01 -33.42 -18.81
N THR A 675 17.71 -34.50 -19.15
CA THR A 675 17.86 -35.67 -18.28
C THR A 675 18.84 -35.46 -17.12
N ALA A 676 19.75 -34.48 -17.20
CA ALA A 676 20.72 -34.20 -16.13
C ALA A 676 20.12 -33.42 -14.95
N LEU A 677 19.09 -32.59 -15.15
CA LEU A 677 18.49 -31.78 -14.09
C LEU A 677 17.69 -32.65 -13.10
N VAL A 678 18.06 -32.60 -11.82
CA VAL A 678 17.47 -33.46 -10.76
C VAL A 678 16.57 -32.72 -9.80
N ALA A 679 16.90 -31.46 -9.50
CA ALA A 679 16.14 -30.64 -8.57
C ALA A 679 16.30 -29.17 -8.92
N VAL A 680 15.25 -28.41 -8.63
CA VAL A 680 15.25 -26.96 -8.72
C VAL A 680 14.74 -26.36 -7.42
N ALA A 681 15.26 -25.19 -7.06
CA ALA A 681 14.75 -24.41 -5.94
C ALA A 681 15.01 -22.91 -6.18
N THR A 682 14.29 -22.06 -5.47
CA THR A 682 14.60 -20.63 -5.39
C THR A 682 15.00 -20.28 -3.95
N ILE A 683 16.20 -19.74 -3.74
CA ILE A 683 16.61 -19.25 -2.41
C ILE A 683 16.46 -17.74 -2.31
N LEU A 684 16.11 -17.26 -1.11
CA LEU A 684 15.98 -15.84 -0.79
C LEU A 684 17.15 -15.40 0.07
N THR A 685 18.00 -14.57 -0.52
CA THR A 685 19.20 -14.08 0.14
C THR A 685 19.09 -12.59 0.37
N MET A 686 19.29 -12.17 1.62
CA MET A 686 19.46 -10.76 1.97
C MET A 686 20.90 -10.35 1.67
N VAL A 687 21.06 -9.32 0.83
CA VAL A 687 22.36 -8.83 0.36
C VAL A 687 22.49 -7.35 0.65
N GLU A 688 23.55 -6.96 1.35
CA GLU A 688 23.89 -5.58 1.66
C GLU A 688 24.09 -4.76 0.38
N LYS A 689 23.57 -3.54 0.42
CA LYS A 689 23.78 -2.53 -0.61
C LYS A 689 25.14 -1.88 -0.43
N LYS A 690 25.74 -1.50 -1.55
CA LYS A 690 26.97 -0.71 -1.56
C LYS A 690 26.77 0.59 -0.81
N GLN A 691 27.71 0.88 0.07
CA GLN A 691 27.81 2.17 0.70
C GLN A 691 28.69 3.08 -0.18
N THR A 692 28.06 3.99 -0.93
CA THR A 692 28.78 4.95 -1.81
C THR A 692 28.65 6.40 -1.34
N THR A 693 27.75 6.69 -0.39
CA THR A 693 27.40 8.06 0.05
C THR A 693 28.48 8.77 0.86
N PHE A 694 29.29 8.01 1.57
CA PHE A 694 30.32 8.46 2.51
C PHE A 694 31.65 7.92 2.04
N VAL A 695 32.67 8.78 2.08
CA VAL A 695 34.04 8.35 1.88
C VAL A 695 34.49 7.60 3.13
N GLU A 696 35.15 6.46 2.93
CA GLU A 696 35.66 5.66 4.04
C GLU A 696 36.80 6.40 4.76
N MET A 697 36.66 6.60 6.06
CA MET A 697 37.53 7.46 6.87
C MET A 697 38.72 6.67 7.42
N THR A 698 39.54 6.15 6.52
CA THR A 698 40.83 5.54 6.88
C THR A 698 41.76 6.58 7.49
N GLU A 699 42.73 6.17 8.31
CA GLU A 699 43.71 7.10 8.89
C GLU A 699 44.43 7.93 7.81
N GLY A 700 44.76 7.31 6.68
CA GLY A 700 45.37 8.00 5.54
C GLY A 700 44.46 9.08 4.95
N LYS A 701 43.16 8.78 4.78
CA LYS A 701 42.19 9.76 4.27
C LYS A 701 41.97 10.90 5.25
N ILE A 702 41.85 10.61 6.55
CA ILE A 702 41.71 11.63 7.60
C ILE A 702 42.94 12.55 7.60
N LYS A 703 44.17 12.00 7.56
CA LYS A 703 45.41 12.79 7.46
C LYS A 703 45.41 13.70 6.23
N ALA A 704 45.04 13.17 5.07
CA ALA A 704 44.99 13.94 3.83
C ALA A 704 43.93 15.06 3.84
N CYS A 705 42.80 14.87 4.53
CA CYS A 705 41.81 15.93 4.71
C CYS A 705 42.31 17.01 5.68
N LEU A 706 42.87 16.60 6.83
CA LEU A 706 43.38 17.54 7.84
C LEU A 706 44.59 18.33 7.33
N SER A 707 45.45 17.76 6.48
CA SER A 707 46.62 18.48 5.93
C SER A 707 46.25 19.62 4.96
N LYS A 708 45.00 19.66 4.49
CA LYS A 708 44.47 20.77 3.66
C LYS A 708 43.95 21.94 4.51
N LEU A 709 43.79 21.75 5.82
CA LEU A 709 43.28 22.79 6.72
C LEU A 709 44.37 23.81 7.05
N THR A 710 43.97 25.07 7.05
CA THR A 710 44.76 26.20 7.55
C THR A 710 43.91 26.96 8.57
N LYS A 711 44.53 27.83 9.37
CA LYS A 711 43.80 28.71 10.31
C LYS A 711 42.74 29.57 9.62
N ASP A 712 42.93 29.88 8.33
CA ASP A 712 42.08 30.75 7.53
C ASP A 712 41.02 29.96 6.72
N SER A 713 41.01 28.63 6.82
CA SER A 713 40.00 27.78 6.17
C SER A 713 38.60 28.07 6.72
N LYS A 714 37.68 28.43 5.82
CA LYS A 714 36.29 28.77 6.14
C LYS A 714 35.35 27.61 5.83
N PRO A 715 34.29 27.40 6.62
CA PRO A 715 33.27 26.43 6.28
C PRO A 715 32.37 26.96 5.15
N ASN A 716 31.86 26.04 4.34
CA ASN A 716 30.83 26.27 3.33
C ASN A 716 29.45 26.53 3.98
N TRP A 717 29.21 26.01 5.19
CA TRP A 717 28.01 26.24 6.00
C TRP A 717 28.29 26.13 7.50
N GLY A 718 27.44 26.69 8.35
CA GLY A 718 27.64 26.73 9.81
C GLY A 718 28.69 27.75 10.26
N MET A 719 28.97 27.76 11.57
CA MET A 719 29.72 28.84 12.23
C MET A 719 31.11 28.45 12.79
N MET A 720 31.49 27.17 12.71
CA MET A 720 32.76 26.69 13.25
C MET A 720 33.95 27.19 12.42
N THR A 721 35.03 27.63 13.09
CA THR A 721 36.34 27.76 12.42
C THR A 721 36.98 26.38 12.25
N ALA A 722 38.05 26.29 11.44
CA ALA A 722 38.82 25.06 11.28
C ALA A 722 39.24 24.44 12.62
N GLN A 723 39.70 25.27 13.56
CA GLN A 723 40.10 24.80 14.90
C GLN A 723 38.90 24.30 15.71
N HIS A 724 37.78 25.02 15.73
CA HIS A 724 36.56 24.58 16.43
C HIS A 724 36.09 23.22 15.91
N MET A 725 36.15 23.00 14.59
CA MET A 725 35.77 21.72 13.99
C MET A 725 36.69 20.57 14.45
N VAL A 726 38.01 20.77 14.44
CA VAL A 726 38.98 19.75 14.90
C VAL A 726 38.79 19.43 16.39
N GLU A 727 38.62 20.45 17.23
CA GLU A 727 38.37 20.28 18.67
C GLU A 727 37.02 19.62 18.97
N HIS A 728 36.01 19.88 18.14
CA HIS A 728 34.71 19.22 18.22
C HIS A 728 34.83 17.72 17.88
N LEU A 729 35.57 17.37 16.84
CA LEU A 729 35.83 15.96 16.51
C LEU A 729 36.67 15.26 17.59
N GLU A 730 37.70 15.94 18.13
CA GLU A 730 38.46 15.43 19.28
C GLU A 730 37.55 15.11 20.46
N PHE A 731 36.63 16.03 20.81
CA PHE A 731 35.67 15.81 21.87
C PHE A 731 34.85 14.53 21.65
N SER A 732 34.39 14.29 20.42
CA SER A 732 33.67 13.06 20.06
C SER A 732 34.49 11.80 20.37
N TYR A 733 35.79 11.77 20.03
CA TYR A 733 36.66 10.64 20.36
C TYR A 733 36.90 10.47 21.85
N ARG A 734 37.00 11.57 22.62
CA ARG A 734 37.14 11.48 24.08
C ARG A 734 35.88 10.90 24.74
N VAL A 735 34.71 11.25 24.23
CA VAL A 735 33.45 10.62 24.63
C VAL A 735 33.46 9.14 24.27
N ALA A 736 33.76 8.80 23.02
CA ALA A 736 33.79 7.41 22.54
C ALA A 736 34.80 6.53 23.31
N GLY A 737 35.96 7.08 23.65
CA GLY A 737 37.04 6.44 24.41
C GLY A 737 36.85 6.39 25.92
N ASN A 738 35.62 6.64 26.41
CA ASN A 738 35.26 6.60 27.83
C ASN A 738 36.04 7.60 28.72
N GLN A 739 36.56 8.68 28.16
CA GLN A 739 37.23 9.75 28.93
C GLN A 739 36.24 10.82 29.41
N LEU A 740 35.13 10.99 28.69
CA LEU A 740 34.06 11.95 29.01
C LEU A 740 32.71 11.21 28.94
N GLN A 741 32.09 10.96 30.11
CA GLN A 741 30.82 10.22 30.23
C GLN A 741 29.83 10.85 31.22
N ASP A 742 30.23 11.94 31.86
CA ASP A 742 29.43 12.67 32.83
C ASP A 742 28.52 13.67 32.12
N PHE A 743 27.50 13.15 31.44
CA PHE A 743 26.42 13.89 30.80
C PHE A 743 25.19 12.99 30.63
N ASP A 744 24.05 13.63 30.43
CA ASP A 744 22.77 12.99 30.14
C ASP A 744 22.54 12.78 28.63
N ILE A 745 21.81 11.73 28.28
CA ILE A 745 21.37 11.50 26.91
C ILE A 745 20.21 12.45 26.62
N ALA A 746 20.36 13.33 25.64
CA ALA A 746 19.37 14.35 25.30
C ALA A 746 18.15 13.77 24.56
N THR A 747 18.33 12.67 23.83
CA THR A 747 17.24 12.00 23.11
C THR A 747 16.32 11.27 24.09
N PRO A 748 15.00 11.55 24.08
CA PRO A 748 14.05 10.83 24.93
C PRO A 748 14.08 9.32 24.66
N GLU A 749 13.97 8.52 25.72
CA GLU A 749 14.07 7.05 25.67
C GLU A 749 13.17 6.42 24.58
N LYS A 750 11.92 6.89 24.44
CA LYS A 750 10.98 6.41 23.41
C LYS A 750 11.43 6.61 21.95
N TYR A 751 12.44 7.45 21.70
CA TYR A 751 12.97 7.72 20.37
C TYR A 751 14.39 7.19 20.18
N ILE A 752 15.04 6.67 21.22
CA ILE A 752 16.47 6.37 21.20
C ILE A 752 16.82 5.37 20.09
N ASP A 753 16.03 4.31 19.94
CA ASP A 753 16.27 3.29 18.92
C ASP A 753 16.05 3.80 17.50
N LYS A 754 15.06 4.67 17.31
CA LYS A 754 14.79 5.29 16.02
C LYS A 754 15.93 6.22 15.61
N VAL A 755 16.48 6.98 16.55
CA VAL A 755 17.59 7.89 16.31
C VAL A 755 18.89 7.09 16.11
N ALA A 756 19.17 6.08 16.94
CA ALA A 756 20.31 5.17 16.78
C ALA A 756 20.28 4.41 15.45
N ALA A 757 19.10 4.01 14.96
CA ALA A 757 18.93 3.38 13.65
C ALA A 757 19.43 4.26 12.49
N THR A 758 19.42 5.59 12.64
CA THR A 758 19.93 6.49 11.59
C THR A 758 21.45 6.33 11.39
N LEU A 759 22.20 5.78 12.34
CA LEU A 759 23.63 5.49 12.15
C LEU A 759 23.88 4.42 11.08
N TRP A 760 22.92 3.50 10.91
CA TRP A 760 23.04 2.33 10.05
C TRP A 760 22.66 2.62 8.60
N ASN A 761 21.83 3.64 8.35
CA ASN A 761 21.44 4.01 6.99
C ASN A 761 22.55 4.80 6.27
N TYR A 762 22.40 4.96 4.94
CA TYR A 762 23.33 5.74 4.12
C TYR A 762 22.89 7.20 3.90
N GLU A 763 22.04 7.75 4.77
CA GLU A 763 21.61 9.15 4.69
C GLU A 763 22.60 10.08 5.39
N LYS A 764 22.95 11.19 4.74
CA LYS A 764 23.83 12.21 5.32
C LYS A 764 23.21 12.84 6.58
N MET A 765 24.06 13.30 7.49
CA MET A 765 23.61 14.12 8.61
C MET A 765 23.03 15.44 8.07
N PRO A 766 21.91 15.94 8.64
CA PRO A 766 21.31 17.20 8.23
C PRO A 766 22.26 18.36 8.48
N HIS A 767 22.18 19.40 7.65
CA HIS A 767 22.89 20.66 7.89
C HIS A 767 22.28 21.38 9.09
N ASP A 768 23.10 22.21 9.74
CA ASP A 768 22.72 23.07 10.87
C ASP A 768 22.09 22.31 12.06
N TYR A 769 22.51 21.04 12.24
CA TYR A 769 22.13 20.24 13.40
C TYR A 769 22.75 20.80 14.68
N GLU A 770 21.92 21.17 15.65
CA GLU A 770 22.37 21.61 16.97
C GLU A 770 22.72 20.39 17.86
N MET A 771 24.01 20.21 18.13
CA MET A 771 24.50 19.15 19.01
C MET A 771 24.11 19.47 20.48
N PRO A 772 23.38 18.58 21.20
CA PRO A 772 22.80 18.91 22.51
C PRO A 772 23.77 19.30 23.64
N LEU A 773 25.05 18.90 23.55
CA LEU A 773 26.07 19.26 24.55
C LEU A 773 26.79 20.58 24.23
N MET A 774 26.45 21.26 23.13
CA MET A 774 27.08 22.52 22.71
C MET A 774 26.19 23.73 23.04
N LYS A 775 26.82 24.90 23.23
CA LYS A 775 26.13 26.19 23.41
C LYS A 775 25.21 26.47 22.22
N LYS A 776 23.96 26.84 22.50
CA LYS A 776 22.98 27.20 21.46
C LYS A 776 23.37 28.51 20.77
N GLY A 777 23.31 28.52 19.45
CA GLY A 777 23.50 29.72 18.62
C GLY A 777 24.90 30.35 18.66
N THR A 778 25.90 29.70 19.27
CA THR A 778 27.28 30.19 19.37
C THR A 778 28.27 29.03 19.27
N VAL A 779 29.54 29.32 18.97
CA VAL A 779 30.63 28.33 19.01
C VAL A 779 31.17 28.18 20.42
N GLU A 780 31.72 27.00 20.74
CA GLU A 780 32.40 26.76 22.02
C GLU A 780 33.69 27.58 22.15
N ASP A 781 34.15 27.78 23.38
CA ASP A 781 35.46 28.37 23.61
C ASP A 781 36.55 27.38 23.16
N LEU A 782 37.56 27.88 22.42
CA LEU A 782 38.69 27.07 21.98
C LEU A 782 39.48 26.55 23.19
N ARG A 783 39.77 25.24 23.20
CA ARG A 783 40.49 24.53 24.27
C ARG A 783 42.00 24.53 24.05
N HIS A 784 42.46 24.65 22.81
CA HIS A 784 43.89 24.63 22.49
C HIS A 784 44.39 25.99 21.99
N ALA A 785 45.69 26.20 22.09
CA ALA A 785 46.33 27.46 21.70
C ALA A 785 46.23 27.74 20.19
N ASP A 786 46.27 26.70 19.37
CA ASP A 786 46.26 26.79 17.90
C ASP A 786 45.75 25.51 17.23
N LEU A 787 45.54 25.60 15.91
CA LEU A 787 45.06 24.50 15.07
C LEU A 787 46.02 23.30 15.03
N GLU A 788 47.33 23.52 15.07
CA GLU A 788 48.34 22.44 15.00
C GLU A 788 48.30 21.58 16.28
N THR A 789 48.19 22.24 17.42
CA THR A 789 47.97 21.61 18.73
C THR A 789 46.64 20.86 18.74
N ALA A 790 45.57 21.45 18.21
CA ALA A 790 44.27 20.79 18.12
C ALA A 790 44.31 19.50 17.26
N ILE A 791 44.99 19.54 16.11
CA ILE A 791 45.18 18.35 15.25
C ILE A 791 45.97 17.26 16.00
N THR A 792 46.99 17.65 16.77
CA THR A 792 47.79 16.70 17.58
C THR A 792 46.91 16.03 18.65
N LYS A 793 46.10 16.80 19.36
CA LYS A 793 45.19 16.29 20.40
C LYS A 793 44.04 15.45 19.84
N PHE A 794 43.57 15.75 18.64
CA PHE A 794 42.64 14.90 17.88
C PHE A 794 43.21 13.49 17.68
N TRP A 795 44.46 13.35 17.25
CA TRP A 795 45.08 12.04 17.03
C TRP A 795 45.34 11.29 18.34
N GLU A 796 45.77 11.98 19.40
CA GLU A 796 45.88 11.38 20.74
C GLU A 796 44.54 10.81 21.20
N ALA A 797 43.44 11.55 21.05
CA ALA A 797 42.11 11.10 21.44
C ALA A 797 41.65 9.88 20.61
N LYS A 798 41.93 9.85 19.31
CA LYS A 798 41.60 8.72 18.44
C LYS A 798 42.36 7.44 18.81
N GLU A 799 43.64 7.54 19.18
CA GLU A 799 44.41 6.38 19.64
C GLU A 799 43.89 5.86 20.99
N VAL A 800 43.53 6.75 21.93
CA VAL A 800 42.90 6.34 23.19
C VAL A 800 41.59 5.59 22.94
N PHE A 801 40.75 6.08 22.02
CA PHE A 801 39.52 5.40 21.62
C PHE A 801 39.79 3.99 21.08
N LYS A 802 40.78 3.84 20.19
CA LYS A 802 41.17 2.53 19.63
C LYS A 802 41.64 1.57 20.73
N ASP A 803 42.48 2.05 21.65
CA ASP A 803 43.02 1.26 22.75
C ASP A 803 41.95 0.85 23.77
N PHE A 804 41.00 1.73 24.07
CA PHE A 804 39.88 1.43 24.97
C PHE A 804 39.08 0.22 24.47
N TYR A 805 38.67 0.22 23.21
CA TYR A 805 37.88 -0.86 22.63
C TYR A 805 38.70 -2.11 22.26
N LYS A 806 40.03 -1.98 22.16
CA LYS A 806 40.93 -3.15 22.09
C LYS A 806 40.94 -3.90 23.43
N LYS A 807 40.98 -3.17 24.55
CA LYS A 807 40.93 -3.74 25.91
C LYS A 807 39.52 -4.17 26.31
N ASN A 808 38.49 -3.52 25.79
CA ASN A 808 37.08 -3.72 26.16
C ASN A 808 36.18 -3.95 24.93
N PRO A 809 36.28 -5.09 24.24
CA PRO A 809 35.61 -5.30 22.94
C PRO A 809 34.08 -5.30 23.00
N LYS A 810 33.49 -5.55 24.17
CA LYS A 810 32.03 -5.56 24.40
C LYS A 810 31.51 -4.33 25.13
N ALA A 811 32.37 -3.35 25.44
CA ALA A 811 31.92 -2.14 26.14
C ALA A 811 30.93 -1.34 25.29
N GLN A 812 30.07 -0.59 25.98
CA GLN A 812 29.24 0.44 25.39
C GLN A 812 29.50 1.75 26.14
N THR A 813 29.61 2.85 25.42
CA THR A 813 29.81 4.19 26.00
C THR A 813 28.66 5.10 25.58
N LYS A 814 28.32 6.08 26.42
CA LYS A 814 27.25 7.03 26.16
C LYS A 814 27.58 7.92 24.97
N ASN A 815 26.59 8.16 24.13
CA ASN A 815 26.53 9.22 23.14
C ASN A 815 25.32 10.12 23.44
N PRO A 816 25.45 11.45 23.39
CA PRO A 816 24.39 12.38 23.79
C PRO A 816 23.12 12.30 22.94
N VAL A 817 23.21 11.77 21.72
CA VAL A 817 22.12 11.72 20.75
C VAL A 817 21.65 10.29 20.53
N PHE A 818 22.58 9.35 20.41
CA PHE A 818 22.28 7.97 19.98
C PHE A 818 22.22 6.97 21.15
N GLY A 819 22.42 7.43 22.39
CA GLY A 819 22.37 6.57 23.57
C GLY A 819 23.66 5.76 23.74
N TYR A 820 23.57 4.53 24.24
CA TYR A 820 24.74 3.68 24.42
C TYR A 820 25.17 3.05 23.10
N LEU A 821 26.42 3.29 22.71
CA LEU A 821 26.99 2.81 21.45
C LEU A 821 28.08 1.77 21.68
N THR A 822 28.02 0.69 20.90
CA THR A 822 29.10 -0.29 20.75
C THR A 822 30.26 0.28 19.93
N LYS A 823 31.40 -0.44 19.90
CA LYS A 823 32.53 -0.09 19.00
C LYS A 823 32.09 0.10 17.56
N TYR A 824 31.20 -0.77 17.08
CA TYR A 824 30.75 -0.76 15.70
C TYR A 824 29.86 0.45 15.41
N GLU A 825 28.95 0.78 16.33
CA GLU A 825 28.09 1.96 16.15
C GLU A 825 28.87 3.26 16.27
N TRP A 826 29.91 3.32 17.09
CA TRP A 826 30.87 4.44 17.07
C TRP A 826 31.59 4.57 15.74
N TYR A 827 31.99 3.45 15.12
CA TYR A 827 32.55 3.48 13.77
C TYR A 827 31.53 4.05 12.74
N LEU A 828 30.26 3.65 12.83
CA LEU A 828 29.20 4.20 11.96
C LEU A 828 28.98 5.70 12.19
N GLN A 829 28.97 6.12 13.46
CA GLN A 829 28.86 7.52 13.84
C GLN A 829 30.06 8.32 13.35
N GLU A 830 31.29 7.82 13.54
CA GLU A 830 32.54 8.42 13.09
C GLU A 830 32.52 8.68 11.59
N ARG A 831 32.14 7.66 10.80
CA ARG A 831 32.05 7.78 9.34
C ARG A 831 31.14 8.93 8.92
N LYS A 832 29.93 9.01 9.51
CA LYS A 832 28.98 10.09 9.20
C LYS A 832 29.46 11.45 9.67
N HIS A 833 30.00 11.51 10.89
CA HIS A 833 30.40 12.73 11.57
C HIS A 833 31.61 13.39 10.88
N LEU A 834 32.63 12.61 10.53
CA LEU A 834 33.79 13.09 9.78
C LEU A 834 33.40 13.51 8.36
N ASN A 835 32.60 12.72 7.64
CA ASN A 835 32.13 13.12 6.31
C ASN A 835 31.36 14.45 6.37
N HIS A 836 30.47 14.63 7.34
CA HIS A 836 29.72 15.88 7.51
C HIS A 836 30.64 17.10 7.67
N HIS A 837 31.61 17.05 8.59
CA HIS A 837 32.50 18.18 8.82
C HIS A 837 33.57 18.36 7.74
N PHE A 838 34.05 17.29 7.10
CA PHE A 838 34.98 17.45 5.99
C PHE A 838 34.28 17.99 4.74
N GLU A 839 33.03 17.62 4.48
CA GLU A 839 32.20 18.25 3.45
C GLU A 839 31.93 19.73 3.79
N GLN A 840 31.69 20.04 5.07
CA GLN A 840 31.50 21.40 5.59
C GLN A 840 32.67 22.30 5.23
N PHE A 841 33.89 21.79 5.17
CA PHE A 841 35.10 22.56 4.82
C PHE A 841 35.62 22.27 3.40
N GLY A 842 34.87 21.54 2.56
CA GLY A 842 35.27 21.21 1.19
C GLY A 842 36.53 20.35 1.08
N LEU A 843 36.76 19.44 2.05
CA LEU A 843 38.01 18.67 2.17
C LEU A 843 37.95 17.27 1.54
N LEU A 844 36.74 16.75 1.29
CA LEU A 844 36.49 15.37 0.83
C LEU A 844 36.97 15.08 -0.58
#